data_AF-A0A4U7KL55-F1
#
_entry.id   AF-A0A4U7KL55-F1
#
_cell.length_a   1.000
_cell.length_b   1.000
_cell.length_c   1.000
_cell.angle_alpha   90.00
_cell.angle_beta   90.00
_cell.angle_gamma   90.00
#
_symmetry.space_group_name_H-M   'P 1'
#
loop_
_entity.id
_entity.type
_entity.pdbx_description
1 polymer ?
#
loop_
_entity_poly.entity_id
_entity_poly.type
_entity_poly.pdbx_seq_one_letter_code
_entity_poly.pdbx_strand_id
1 'polypeptide(L)'
;MRHRFGKGVLLTAGFSLLLTCVFYLAHDGILHNSRIIGWQAFTAIDLRPSTSQSSKPATSVTDAVNSTGSSHADAQQYDDVYPLDLYAPTLPNPAPLTEVTVHSCLPLTKCQPKTTPAEDALLGKWVQVERSLSPVGQLGTSAGGMLANLFGSIEQRYIFYRRSRRRDVQNVVDLTLVEEGQTPPSGGEGWHRIKQGLRSKVVRMMSGEKSLHLYYRTITPAQRMQENLGFWKRGNESTLTLPRQVPQEAITELDLTYGDNPPWPGFSVAGIVSNSHPSMASARITLTYRRKPMRKPPLVPLTFKPDGTFKILQLADLHFSVSPEPCRDFDAKDPRWSARGCLSKNDTLALVDAWLDTEKPDLVVLTGDQLNGQRTSWDVRSVLSLYTAPLIARGIPYAVILGNHDSESGQMTREQQMQVIANMPGSYSSVGPALVTGAGNYMLKLEAPGKGGGHVATLWFMDTGARAEKDPWKPWSKPGYGYVHKDQIQWFQEKFSQIKEVLLPYRPDGATDLGPQQWTRGSRRSDKVWDAGDADGGQTMGRPPGIVFMHIPVPEAFNPVDKGTRPQIVNPTQPTTSSTAPDELVIGDRQETATTTGAQSYPGVFDLFTTLNSASAPQAIKLLVHGHMHLNSDCRRVEGVWICFGGGSSLAAYGKPSVQRRARVILLEDWASRIRTYHRIAVVDPSEADKRWDEFVLS
;
A
#
# COMPACT_ATOMS: atom_id res chain seq x y z
N MET A 1 61.14 -30.95 0.27
CA MET A 1 60.41 -30.10 -0.71
C MET A 1 59.11 -30.69 -1.28
N ARG A 2 58.81 -32.00 -1.13
CA ARG A 2 57.58 -32.61 -1.70
C ARG A 2 56.26 -32.32 -0.96
N HIS A 3 56.29 -31.80 0.27
CA HIS A 3 55.06 -31.63 1.09
C HIS A 3 54.38 -30.26 0.98
N ARG A 4 55.02 -29.26 0.37
CA ARG A 4 54.47 -27.90 0.17
C ARG A 4 53.75 -27.72 -1.17
N PHE A 5 54.11 -28.49 -2.19
CA PHE A 5 53.46 -28.44 -3.51
C PHE A 5 52.05 -29.05 -3.52
N GLY A 6 51.80 -30.10 -2.73
CA GLY A 6 50.48 -30.76 -2.69
C GLY A 6 49.34 -29.90 -2.12
N LYS A 7 49.64 -29.04 -1.13
CA LYS A 7 48.63 -28.15 -0.52
C LYS A 7 48.22 -27.00 -1.44
N GLY A 8 49.16 -26.47 -2.23
CA GLY A 8 48.89 -25.41 -3.21
C GLY A 8 47.97 -25.89 -4.34
N VAL A 9 48.23 -27.09 -4.86
CA VAL A 9 47.44 -27.70 -5.95
C VAL A 9 46.03 -28.09 -5.50
N LEU A 10 45.86 -28.59 -4.27
CA LEU A 10 44.54 -28.89 -3.71
C LEU A 10 43.71 -27.62 -3.44
N LEU A 11 44.34 -26.53 -2.99
CA LEU A 11 43.68 -25.25 -2.81
C LEU A 11 43.29 -24.60 -4.13
N THR A 12 44.15 -24.67 -5.16
CA THR A 12 43.80 -24.16 -6.49
C THR A 12 42.76 -25.04 -7.18
N ALA A 13 42.83 -26.36 -7.05
CA ALA A 13 41.79 -27.25 -7.59
C ALA A 13 40.44 -27.04 -6.88
N GLY A 14 40.45 -26.87 -5.55
CA GLY A 14 39.24 -26.56 -4.78
C GLY A 14 38.66 -25.18 -5.11
N PHE A 15 39.52 -24.16 -5.26
CA PHE A 15 39.09 -22.82 -5.64
C PHE A 15 38.58 -22.76 -7.08
N SER A 16 39.24 -23.43 -8.02
CA SER A 16 38.80 -23.52 -9.42
C SER A 16 37.51 -24.34 -9.56
N LEU A 17 37.34 -25.42 -8.79
CA LEU A 17 36.08 -26.17 -8.76
C LEU A 17 34.95 -25.31 -8.18
N LEU A 18 35.22 -24.56 -7.11
CA LEU A 18 34.25 -23.62 -6.54
C LEU A 18 33.89 -22.52 -7.55
N LEU A 19 34.87 -21.94 -8.24
CA LEU A 19 34.64 -20.92 -9.26
C LEU A 19 33.86 -21.50 -10.45
N THR A 20 34.18 -22.72 -10.89
CA THR A 20 33.48 -23.39 -11.99
C THR A 20 32.05 -23.74 -11.60
N CYS A 21 31.81 -24.21 -10.37
CA CYS A 21 30.46 -24.40 -9.84
C CYS A 21 29.72 -23.07 -9.77
N VAL A 22 30.34 -21.99 -9.30
CA VAL A 22 29.72 -20.65 -9.26
C VAL A 22 29.41 -20.14 -10.67
N PHE A 23 30.31 -20.27 -11.64
CA PHE A 23 30.11 -19.82 -13.03
C PHE A 23 29.15 -20.70 -13.83
N TYR A 24 29.09 -22.00 -13.54
CA TYR A 24 28.14 -22.94 -14.14
C TYR A 24 26.74 -22.79 -13.52
N LEU A 25 26.65 -22.48 -12.22
CA LEU A 25 25.38 -22.16 -11.53
C LEU A 25 24.91 -20.71 -11.78
N ALA A 26 25.81 -19.81 -12.17
CA ALA A 26 25.51 -18.43 -12.54
C ALA A 26 25.29 -18.24 -14.05
N HIS A 27 25.36 -19.29 -14.86
CA HIS A 27 24.85 -19.20 -16.22
C HIS A 27 23.33 -19.07 -16.14
N ASP A 28 22.86 -17.95 -16.66
CA ASP A 28 21.49 -17.52 -16.74
C ASP A 28 20.55 -18.68 -17.07
N GLY A 29 19.95 -19.23 -16.03
CA GLY A 29 18.59 -19.70 -16.12
C GLY A 29 17.73 -18.49 -16.43
N ILE A 30 17.63 -18.12 -17.72
CA ILE A 30 16.48 -17.42 -18.23
C ILE A 30 15.29 -18.20 -17.67
N LEU A 31 14.59 -17.59 -16.72
CA LEU A 31 13.39 -18.10 -16.10
C LEU A 31 12.34 -18.25 -17.21
N HIS A 32 12.37 -19.38 -17.91
CA HIS A 32 11.40 -19.77 -18.92
C HIS A 32 10.03 -20.15 -18.31
N ASN A 33 9.81 -19.84 -17.03
CA ASN A 33 8.47 -19.81 -16.43
C ASN A 33 7.71 -18.50 -16.71
N SER A 34 8.29 -17.55 -17.46
CA SER A 34 7.66 -16.30 -17.89
C SER A 34 6.42 -16.44 -18.80
N ARG A 35 5.91 -17.67 -19.02
CA ARG A 35 4.65 -17.92 -19.73
C ARG A 35 3.53 -18.53 -18.89
N ILE A 36 3.74 -18.78 -17.59
CA ILE A 36 2.65 -19.18 -16.69
C ILE A 36 2.32 -17.99 -15.80
N ILE A 37 1.43 -17.13 -16.33
CA ILE A 37 0.45 -16.34 -15.59
C ILE A 37 0.91 -15.81 -14.21
N GLY A 38 2.08 -15.17 -14.15
CA GLY A 38 2.53 -14.39 -12.98
C GLY A 38 1.67 -13.16 -12.71
N TRP A 39 0.80 -12.81 -13.67
CA TRP A 39 -0.19 -11.76 -13.53
C TRP A 39 -1.30 -12.15 -12.53
N GLN A 40 -1.81 -13.38 -12.54
CA GLN A 40 -2.96 -13.77 -11.69
C GLN A 40 -2.67 -13.82 -10.18
N ALA A 41 -1.42 -14.02 -9.76
CA ALA A 41 -1.09 -14.06 -8.33
C ALA A 41 -1.26 -12.69 -7.65
N PHE A 42 -1.18 -11.61 -8.44
CA PHE A 42 -1.27 -10.22 -7.97
C PHE A 42 -2.46 -9.45 -8.56
N THR A 43 -3.04 -9.92 -9.68
CA THR A 43 -4.27 -9.36 -10.23
C THR A 43 -5.50 -9.98 -9.57
N ALA A 44 -6.29 -9.16 -8.88
CA ALA A 44 -7.68 -9.53 -8.62
C ALA A 44 -8.46 -9.51 -9.95
N ILE A 45 -9.34 -10.50 -10.13
CA ILE A 45 -10.36 -10.44 -11.18
C ILE A 45 -11.30 -9.30 -10.80
N ASP A 46 -11.21 -8.20 -11.54
CA ASP A 46 -12.08 -7.06 -11.37
C ASP A 46 -13.44 -7.38 -11.99
N LEU A 47 -14.36 -7.90 -11.17
CA LEU A 47 -15.73 -8.19 -11.56
C LEU A 47 -16.63 -6.95 -11.47
N ARG A 48 -16.11 -5.77 -11.84
CA ARG A 48 -16.95 -4.58 -12.08
C ARG A 48 -18.07 -4.99 -13.06
N PRO A 49 -19.37 -4.80 -12.74
CA PRO A 49 -20.40 -4.92 -13.75
C PRO A 49 -20.10 -3.91 -14.84
N SER A 50 -19.88 -4.38 -16.07
CA SER A 50 -19.59 -3.51 -17.21
C SER A 50 -20.80 -2.61 -17.47
N THR A 51 -20.71 -1.34 -17.10
CA THR A 51 -21.61 -0.31 -17.64
C THR A 51 -21.08 0.10 -19.01
N SER A 52 -21.25 -0.78 -19.99
CA SER A 52 -21.10 -0.43 -21.41
C SER A 52 -22.03 -1.28 -22.25
N GLN A 53 -23.21 -0.73 -22.53
CA GLN A 53 -23.94 -1.01 -23.77
C GLN A 53 -23.07 -0.62 -24.96
N SER A 54 -23.27 -1.31 -26.10
CA SER A 54 -22.58 -1.20 -27.40
C SER A 54 -21.25 -1.96 -27.48
N SER A 55 -21.21 -3.19 -28.00
CA SER A 55 -21.38 -3.47 -29.44
C SER A 55 -21.84 -4.92 -29.74
N LYS A 56 -22.52 -5.11 -30.87
CA LYS A 56 -23.13 -6.37 -31.35
C LYS A 56 -22.11 -7.42 -31.84
N PRO A 57 -22.51 -8.72 -31.95
CA PRO A 57 -21.64 -9.88 -31.83
C PRO A 57 -21.31 -10.59 -33.15
N ALA A 58 -20.30 -11.46 -33.13
CA ALA A 58 -20.15 -12.55 -34.09
C ALA A 58 -20.61 -13.87 -33.47
N THR A 59 -21.71 -14.41 -34.01
CA THR A 59 -22.07 -15.83 -34.28
C THR A 59 -21.17 -16.93 -33.69
N SER A 60 -21.62 -18.09 -33.20
CA SER A 60 -22.92 -18.78 -33.10
C SER A 60 -22.61 -20.17 -32.54
N VAL A 61 -23.28 -20.66 -31.48
CA VAL A 61 -23.73 -22.06 -31.34
C VAL A 61 -24.93 -22.08 -30.37
N THR A 62 -25.97 -22.80 -30.78
CA THR A 62 -27.26 -23.15 -30.17
C THR A 62 -27.05 -24.03 -28.90
N ASP A 63 -27.95 -24.26 -27.93
CA ASP A 63 -29.41 -24.40 -27.87
C ASP A 63 -29.95 -24.17 -26.42
N ALA A 64 -31.28 -24.02 -26.34
CA ALA A 64 -32.20 -23.79 -25.22
C ALA A 64 -31.93 -24.53 -23.88
N VAL A 65 -32.42 -24.09 -22.71
CA VAL A 65 -33.82 -24.22 -22.23
C VAL A 65 -34.21 -23.14 -21.18
N ASN A 66 -35.43 -22.62 -21.34
CA ASN A 66 -36.19 -21.76 -20.41
C ASN A 66 -36.50 -22.44 -19.06
N SER A 67 -36.35 -21.72 -17.94
CA SER A 67 -37.32 -21.81 -16.83
C SER A 67 -37.40 -20.52 -16.00
N THR A 68 -38.60 -19.94 -16.06
CA THR A 68 -39.37 -19.14 -15.08
C THR A 68 -38.69 -18.67 -13.79
N GLY A 69 -38.87 -17.37 -13.51
CA GLY A 69 -38.31 -16.66 -12.37
C GLY A 69 -38.90 -17.00 -11.00
N SER A 70 -38.08 -16.73 -9.99
CA SER A 70 -38.50 -16.40 -8.64
C SER A 70 -37.55 -15.34 -8.08
N SER A 71 -38.11 -14.21 -7.66
CA SER A 71 -37.45 -13.14 -6.92
C SER A 71 -37.00 -13.64 -5.54
N HIS A 72 -35.70 -13.91 -5.38
CA HIS A 72 -35.06 -13.93 -4.08
C HIS A 72 -33.70 -13.23 -4.17
N ALA A 73 -33.60 -12.12 -3.43
CA ALA A 73 -32.34 -11.46 -3.14
C ALA A 73 -31.58 -12.32 -2.13
N ASP A 74 -30.79 -13.27 -2.62
CA ASP A 74 -29.79 -13.97 -1.81
C ASP A 74 -28.68 -14.49 -2.73
N ALA A 75 -27.44 -14.23 -2.34
CA ALA A 75 -26.19 -14.73 -2.93
C ALA A 75 -26.12 -14.70 -4.47
N GLN A 76 -25.53 -13.63 -5.03
CA GLN A 76 -24.88 -13.74 -6.34
C GLN A 76 -23.74 -14.77 -6.23
N GLN A 77 -24.11 -16.01 -6.51
CA GLN A 77 -23.28 -17.19 -6.65
C GLN A 77 -22.45 -17.05 -7.94
N TYR A 78 -21.38 -16.28 -7.88
CA TYR A 78 -20.27 -16.45 -8.79
C TYR A 78 -19.31 -17.46 -8.15
N ASP A 79 -19.32 -18.69 -8.69
CA ASP A 79 -18.27 -19.68 -8.47
C ASP A 79 -16.97 -19.09 -9.05
N ASP A 80 -16.30 -18.24 -8.27
CA ASP A 80 -15.00 -17.72 -8.67
C ASP A 80 -14.03 -18.92 -8.74
N VAL A 81 -13.68 -19.31 -9.96
CA VAL A 81 -12.73 -20.38 -10.26
C VAL A 81 -11.31 -19.90 -9.94
N TYR A 82 -11.04 -19.60 -8.68
CA TYR A 82 -9.69 -19.35 -8.18
C TYR A 82 -8.84 -20.63 -8.28
N PRO A 83 -7.53 -20.50 -8.55
CA PRO A 83 -6.62 -21.63 -8.60
C PRO A 83 -6.53 -22.31 -7.23
N LEU A 84 -6.53 -23.65 -7.24
CA LEU A 84 -6.43 -24.45 -6.02
C LEU A 84 -4.98 -24.80 -5.66
N ASP A 85 -4.07 -24.73 -6.64
CA ASP A 85 -2.68 -25.17 -6.53
C ASP A 85 -1.66 -24.01 -6.66
N LEU A 86 -2.12 -22.77 -6.55
CA LEU A 86 -1.28 -21.56 -6.56
C LEU A 86 -1.33 -20.83 -5.22
N TYR A 87 -0.17 -20.38 -4.74
CA TYR A 87 -0.08 -19.49 -3.59
C TYR A 87 -0.41 -18.05 -4.00
N ALA A 88 -1.55 -17.55 -3.55
CA ALA A 88 -2.03 -16.20 -3.88
C ALA A 88 -2.84 -15.63 -2.71
N PRO A 89 -2.19 -15.26 -1.59
CA PRO A 89 -2.88 -14.92 -0.34
C PRO A 89 -3.71 -13.64 -0.42
N THR A 90 -3.43 -12.79 -1.41
CA THR A 90 -4.17 -11.56 -1.71
C THR A 90 -5.50 -11.84 -2.42
N LEU A 91 -5.64 -12.96 -3.15
CA LEU A 91 -6.88 -13.31 -3.82
C LEU A 91 -7.94 -13.79 -2.81
N PRO A 92 -9.21 -13.39 -2.94
CA PRO A 92 -10.25 -13.81 -2.02
C PRO A 92 -10.79 -15.22 -2.35
N ASN A 93 -9.92 -16.23 -2.33
CA ASN A 93 -10.29 -17.63 -2.58
C ASN A 93 -11.13 -18.21 -1.42
N PRO A 94 -12.39 -18.64 -1.64
CA PRO A 94 -13.26 -19.20 -0.60
C PRO A 94 -13.02 -20.69 -0.34
N ALA A 95 -12.17 -21.37 -1.12
CA ALA A 95 -11.95 -22.81 -0.97
C ALA A 95 -11.29 -23.12 0.39
N PRO A 96 -11.87 -24.02 1.20
CA PRO A 96 -11.33 -24.37 2.50
C PRO A 96 -10.02 -25.15 2.37
N LEU A 97 -9.15 -24.97 3.35
CA LEU A 97 -7.97 -25.80 3.54
C LEU A 97 -8.40 -27.17 4.05
N THR A 98 -7.77 -28.22 3.52
CA THR A 98 -8.07 -29.63 3.85
C THR A 98 -6.97 -30.26 4.70
N GLU A 99 -5.74 -29.79 4.52
CA GLU A 99 -4.56 -30.31 5.22
C GLU A 99 -3.47 -29.24 5.31
N VAL A 100 -2.67 -29.29 6.38
CA VAL A 100 -1.50 -28.42 6.58
C VAL A 100 -0.31 -29.28 7.02
N THR A 101 0.87 -28.96 6.50
CA THR A 101 2.12 -29.59 6.91
C THR A 101 3.28 -28.59 6.90
N VAL A 102 4.40 -29.00 7.50
CA VAL A 102 5.65 -28.25 7.49
C VAL A 102 6.69 -29.15 6.84
N HIS A 103 7.43 -28.62 5.88
CA HIS A 103 8.44 -29.37 5.18
C HIS A 103 9.72 -28.56 4.98
N SER A 104 10.84 -29.25 5.14
CA SER A 104 12.16 -28.70 4.91
C SER A 104 12.65 -29.04 3.50
N CYS A 105 13.15 -28.01 2.84
CA CYS A 105 13.60 -27.99 1.47
C CYS A 105 15.12 -27.77 1.45
N LEU A 106 15.81 -28.60 0.66
CA LEU A 106 17.19 -28.31 0.28
C LEU A 106 17.20 -27.24 -0.81
N PRO A 107 18.15 -26.30 -0.79
CA PRO A 107 18.26 -25.31 -1.86
C PRO A 107 18.38 -25.97 -3.24
N LEU A 108 17.84 -25.31 -4.27
CA LEU A 108 17.96 -25.72 -5.68
C LEU A 108 17.26 -27.05 -6.06
N THR A 109 16.49 -27.66 -5.15
CA THR A 109 15.68 -28.86 -5.43
C THR A 109 14.19 -28.52 -5.50
N LYS A 110 13.44 -29.22 -6.37
CA LYS A 110 11.98 -29.15 -6.33
C LYS A 110 11.52 -29.70 -4.98
N CYS A 111 10.94 -28.84 -4.16
CA CYS A 111 10.54 -29.17 -2.81
C CYS A 111 9.02 -29.23 -2.69
N GLN A 112 8.49 -30.44 -2.52
CA GLN A 112 7.10 -30.65 -2.13
C GLN A 112 7.03 -31.81 -1.15
N PRO A 113 6.10 -31.76 -0.17
CA PRO A 113 5.80 -32.93 0.63
C PRO A 113 5.35 -34.10 -0.27
N LYS A 114 5.58 -35.32 0.20
CA LYS A 114 5.14 -36.53 -0.53
C LYS A 114 3.63 -36.49 -0.74
N THR A 115 3.19 -36.93 -1.92
CA THR A 115 1.78 -37.02 -2.30
C THR A 115 1.56 -38.16 -3.30
N THR A 116 0.33 -38.65 -3.38
CA THR A 116 -0.16 -39.58 -4.39
C THR A 116 -1.25 -38.93 -5.25
N PRO A 117 -1.50 -39.41 -6.49
CA PRO A 117 -2.58 -38.88 -7.33
C PRO A 117 -3.97 -38.96 -6.68
N ALA A 118 -4.21 -39.99 -5.84
CA ALA A 118 -5.46 -40.15 -5.12
C ALA A 118 -5.62 -39.09 -4.01
N GLU A 119 -4.55 -38.78 -3.27
CA GLU A 119 -4.55 -37.71 -2.26
C GLU A 119 -4.73 -36.34 -2.92
N ASP A 120 -4.01 -36.05 -4.01
CA ASP A 120 -4.16 -34.78 -4.73
C ASP A 120 -5.58 -34.59 -5.29
N ALA A 121 -6.22 -35.67 -5.75
CA ALA A 121 -7.61 -35.63 -6.25
C ALA A 121 -8.67 -35.46 -5.14
N LEU A 122 -8.37 -35.90 -3.92
CA LEU A 122 -9.28 -35.81 -2.77
C LEU A 122 -9.07 -34.51 -1.98
N LEU A 123 -7.83 -34.27 -1.55
CA LEU A 123 -7.43 -33.20 -0.63
C LEU A 123 -6.98 -31.94 -1.38
N GLY A 124 -6.55 -32.07 -2.63
CA GLY A 124 -5.92 -31.01 -3.41
C GLY A 124 -4.40 -31.17 -3.42
N LYS A 125 -3.73 -30.51 -4.39
CA LYS A 125 -2.27 -30.48 -4.47
C LYS A 125 -1.67 -29.63 -3.36
N TRP A 126 -0.41 -29.90 -3.01
CA TRP A 126 0.34 -29.07 -2.08
C TRP A 126 0.62 -27.68 -2.67
N VAL A 127 0.28 -26.66 -1.89
CA VAL A 127 0.63 -25.26 -2.11
C VAL A 127 1.64 -24.83 -1.06
N GLN A 128 2.75 -24.24 -1.49
CA GLN A 128 3.79 -23.73 -0.62
C GLN A 128 3.48 -22.28 -0.22
N VAL A 129 3.46 -21.98 1.08
CA VAL A 129 3.54 -20.59 1.57
C VAL A 129 4.93 -20.06 1.21
N GLU A 130 4.98 -19.04 0.37
CA GLU A 130 6.22 -18.54 -0.24
C GLU A 130 7.27 -18.04 0.79
N ARG A 131 6.80 -17.48 1.90
CA ARG A 131 7.67 -16.99 2.97
C ARG A 131 8.26 -18.14 3.79
N SER A 132 9.57 -18.07 4.03
CA SER A 132 10.30 -19.11 4.75
C SER A 132 10.25 -18.91 6.27
N LEU A 133 10.18 -20.03 7.00
CA LEU A 133 10.39 -20.11 8.44
C LEU A 133 11.87 -20.15 8.83
N SER A 134 12.77 -20.25 7.85
CA SER A 134 14.23 -20.33 8.07
C SER A 134 14.88 -18.94 8.21
N PRO A 135 16.14 -18.87 8.67
CA PRO A 135 16.86 -17.61 8.84
C PRO A 135 16.92 -16.73 7.59
N VAL A 136 16.90 -17.31 6.39
CA VAL A 136 16.82 -16.55 5.11
C VAL A 136 15.61 -15.61 5.07
N GLY A 137 14.46 -16.06 5.60
CA GLY A 137 13.26 -15.23 5.69
C GLY A 137 13.38 -14.14 6.76
N GLN A 138 13.98 -14.49 7.91
CA GLN A 138 14.12 -13.59 9.06
C GLN A 138 15.17 -12.49 8.88
N LEU A 139 16.30 -12.84 8.25
CA LEU A 139 17.48 -11.99 8.12
C LEU A 139 17.42 -11.09 6.88
N GLY A 140 16.54 -11.41 5.92
CA GLY A 140 16.46 -10.69 4.65
C GLY A 140 17.79 -10.66 3.90
N THR A 141 17.94 -9.66 3.03
CA THR A 141 19.20 -9.38 2.30
C THR A 141 20.17 -8.51 3.10
N SER A 142 19.79 -8.05 4.29
CA SER A 142 20.59 -7.18 5.16
C SER A 142 21.70 -7.93 5.90
N ALA A 143 21.58 -9.25 6.09
CA ALA A 143 22.65 -10.08 6.63
C ALA A 143 23.78 -10.38 5.64
N GLY A 144 24.15 -9.41 4.79
CA GLY A 144 25.26 -9.50 3.86
C GLY A 144 26.55 -9.93 4.58
N GLY A 145 26.94 -11.20 4.41
CA GLY A 145 28.09 -11.79 5.05
C GLY A 145 28.16 -13.30 4.83
N MET A 146 29.33 -13.88 5.09
CA MET A 146 29.61 -15.32 4.92
C MET A 146 28.59 -16.21 5.67
N LEU A 147 28.01 -15.72 6.78
CA LEU A 147 27.03 -16.44 7.59
C LEU A 147 25.63 -16.53 6.96
N ALA A 148 25.12 -15.49 6.29
CA ALA A 148 23.82 -15.61 5.61
C ALA A 148 23.86 -16.57 4.42
N ASN A 149 24.99 -16.57 3.69
CA ASN A 149 25.24 -17.54 2.62
C ASN A 149 25.45 -18.97 3.17
N LEU A 150 26.08 -19.10 4.34
CA LEU A 150 26.29 -20.40 4.99
C LEU A 150 25.00 -20.98 5.59
N PHE A 151 24.17 -20.18 6.26
CA PHE A 151 22.93 -20.68 6.90
C PHE A 151 21.73 -20.69 5.96
N GLY A 152 21.75 -19.87 4.91
CA GLY A 152 20.70 -19.87 3.89
C GLY A 152 20.78 -21.03 2.89
N SER A 153 21.91 -21.74 2.87
CA SER A 153 22.19 -22.86 1.98
C SER A 153 22.06 -24.24 2.65
N ILE A 154 21.73 -24.33 3.94
CA ILE A 154 21.67 -25.62 4.66
C ILE A 154 20.26 -26.22 4.64
N GLU A 155 19.22 -25.43 4.97
CA GLU A 155 17.84 -25.93 5.05
C GLU A 155 16.83 -24.77 5.05
N GLN A 156 15.91 -24.76 4.08
CA GLN A 156 14.80 -23.80 4.04
C GLN A 156 13.51 -24.49 4.47
N ARG A 157 12.82 -23.95 5.48
CA ARG A 157 11.59 -24.54 5.99
C ARG A 157 10.39 -23.72 5.57
N TYR A 158 9.33 -24.40 5.14
CA TYR A 158 8.11 -23.78 4.66
C TYR A 158 6.87 -24.47 5.23
N ILE A 159 5.78 -23.71 5.26
CA ILE A 159 4.43 -24.24 5.50
C ILE A 159 3.86 -24.62 4.14
N PHE A 160 3.22 -25.78 4.08
CA PHE A 160 2.46 -26.23 2.93
C PHE A 160 1.02 -26.48 3.36
N TYR A 161 0.06 -26.18 2.49
CA TYR A 161 -1.33 -26.53 2.69
C TYR A 161 -1.92 -27.17 1.45
N ARG A 162 -3.04 -27.86 1.62
CA ARG A 162 -3.91 -28.32 0.53
C ARG A 162 -5.25 -27.61 0.63
N ARG A 163 -5.92 -27.44 -0.50
CA ARG A 163 -7.28 -26.91 -0.57
C ARG A 163 -8.12 -27.68 -1.58
N SER A 164 -9.41 -27.79 -1.29
CA SER A 164 -10.36 -28.50 -2.14
C SER A 164 -11.74 -27.87 -2.04
N ARG A 165 -12.48 -27.87 -3.15
CA ARG A 165 -13.90 -27.47 -3.20
C ARG A 165 -14.85 -28.63 -2.89
N ARG A 166 -14.30 -29.83 -2.72
CA ARG A 166 -15.07 -31.04 -2.43
C ARG A 166 -15.84 -30.87 -1.12
N ARG A 167 -17.07 -31.41 -1.07
CA ARG A 167 -17.90 -31.37 0.14
C ARG A 167 -17.71 -32.59 1.04
N ASP A 168 -17.16 -33.67 0.48
CA ASP A 168 -16.90 -34.96 1.12
C ASP A 168 -15.52 -35.06 1.79
N VAL A 169 -14.78 -33.96 1.86
CA VAL A 169 -13.45 -33.87 2.48
C VAL A 169 -13.49 -33.11 3.81
N GLN A 170 -12.55 -33.38 4.72
CA GLN A 170 -12.38 -32.61 5.96
C GLN A 170 -11.90 -31.19 5.69
N ASN A 171 -12.27 -30.26 6.59
CA ASN A 171 -11.83 -28.87 6.54
C ASN A 171 -11.00 -28.52 7.77
N VAL A 172 -9.91 -27.79 7.57
CA VAL A 172 -9.11 -27.20 8.64
C VAL A 172 -9.86 -26.00 9.21
N VAL A 173 -10.12 -26.03 10.51
CA VAL A 173 -10.90 -25.01 11.22
C VAL A 173 -10.14 -24.34 12.35
N ASP A 174 -9.01 -24.87 12.78
CA ASP A 174 -8.24 -24.24 13.85
C ASP A 174 -6.75 -24.51 13.72
N LEU A 175 -5.95 -23.60 14.30
CA LEU A 175 -4.49 -23.66 14.34
C LEU A 175 -4.02 -23.29 15.74
N THR A 176 -3.10 -24.06 16.29
CA THR A 176 -2.48 -23.76 17.59
C THR A 176 -1.01 -24.08 17.56
N LEU A 177 -0.19 -23.15 18.03
CA LEU A 177 1.24 -23.32 18.19
C LEU A 177 1.51 -23.79 19.62
N VAL A 178 2.23 -24.91 19.77
CA VAL A 178 2.55 -25.49 21.07
C VAL A 178 4.06 -25.59 21.20
N GLU A 179 4.61 -24.88 22.18
CA GLU A 179 6.03 -24.93 22.52
C GLU A 179 6.33 -26.13 23.44
N GLU A 180 7.55 -26.63 23.37
CA GLU A 180 8.05 -27.68 24.25
C GLU A 180 7.86 -27.35 25.74
N GLY A 181 7.08 -28.20 26.43
CA GLY A 181 6.69 -28.03 27.83
C GLY A 181 5.28 -27.46 28.04
N GLN A 182 4.59 -27.02 26.98
CA GLN A 182 3.17 -26.65 27.03
C GLN A 182 2.28 -27.86 26.77
N THR A 183 1.08 -27.85 27.35
CA THR A 183 0.07 -28.90 27.14
C THR A 183 -0.57 -28.75 25.75
N PRO A 184 -0.47 -29.77 24.87
CA PRO A 184 -1.11 -29.71 23.56
C PRO A 184 -2.62 -29.93 23.64
N PRO A 185 -3.38 -29.54 22.60
CA PRO A 185 -4.79 -29.91 22.47
C PRO A 185 -4.99 -31.43 22.52
N SER A 186 -6.08 -31.89 23.13
CA SER A 186 -6.39 -33.32 23.26
C SER A 186 -6.69 -33.97 21.91
N GLY A 187 -5.97 -35.05 21.57
CA GLY A 187 -5.97 -35.69 20.24
C GLY A 187 -7.27 -36.38 19.80
N GLY A 188 -8.34 -36.36 20.61
CA GLY A 188 -9.63 -37.00 20.28
C GLY A 188 -10.60 -36.15 19.45
N GLU A 189 -10.37 -34.85 19.30
CA GLU A 189 -11.36 -33.92 18.72
C GLU A 189 -11.01 -33.43 17.30
N GLY A 190 -10.34 -34.29 16.52
CA GLY A 190 -9.88 -33.96 15.16
C GLY A 190 -8.62 -33.09 15.14
N TRP A 191 -7.86 -33.04 16.25
CA TRP A 191 -6.57 -32.36 16.33
C TRP A 191 -5.44 -33.21 15.76
N HIS A 192 -4.65 -32.60 14.88
CA HIS A 192 -3.49 -33.22 14.24
C HIS A 192 -2.22 -32.47 14.62
N ARG A 193 -1.20 -33.21 15.08
CA ARG A 193 0.14 -32.68 15.33
C ARG A 193 0.99 -32.79 14.07
N ILE A 194 1.48 -31.67 13.54
CA ILE A 194 2.43 -31.72 12.42
C ILE A 194 3.76 -32.32 12.90
N LYS A 195 4.26 -33.30 12.15
CA LYS A 195 5.44 -34.09 12.52
C LYS A 195 6.70 -33.23 12.62
N GLN A 196 6.93 -32.36 11.63
CA GLN A 196 8.06 -31.44 11.62
C GLN A 196 7.70 -30.17 12.41
N GLY A 197 8.56 -29.76 13.34
CA GLY A 197 8.38 -28.51 14.06
C GLY A 197 8.56 -27.28 13.17
N LEU A 198 8.01 -26.14 13.58
CA LEU A 198 8.13 -24.87 12.87
C LEU A 198 9.56 -24.31 12.93
N ARG A 199 10.28 -24.54 14.03
CA ARG A 199 11.67 -24.09 14.21
C ARG A 199 12.66 -25.20 13.84
N SER A 200 13.58 -24.92 12.91
CA SER A 200 14.64 -25.88 12.55
C SER A 200 15.66 -26.03 13.66
N LYS A 201 16.46 -27.10 13.61
CA LYS A 201 17.56 -27.28 14.58
C LYS A 201 18.51 -26.09 14.56
N VAL A 202 18.78 -25.56 13.36
CA VAL A 202 19.60 -24.35 13.17
C VAL A 202 18.93 -23.13 13.80
N VAL A 203 17.64 -22.88 13.55
CA VAL A 203 16.92 -21.75 14.16
C VAL A 203 16.96 -21.83 15.68
N ARG A 204 16.71 -23.01 16.27
CA ARG A 204 16.76 -23.21 17.72
C ARG A 204 18.16 -22.98 18.29
N MET A 205 19.19 -23.46 17.61
CA MET A 205 20.58 -23.26 18.03
C MET A 205 20.97 -21.78 18.01
N MET A 206 20.53 -21.02 17.00
CA MET A 206 20.86 -19.60 16.89
C MET A 206 20.06 -18.73 17.84
N SER A 207 18.76 -19.00 17.98
CA SER A 207 17.85 -18.18 18.81
C SER A 207 17.85 -18.58 20.29
N GLY A 208 18.27 -19.80 20.64
CA GLY A 208 18.05 -20.36 21.96
C GLY A 208 16.59 -20.75 22.24
N GLU A 209 15.70 -20.63 21.24
CA GLU A 209 14.28 -20.96 21.40
C GLU A 209 14.03 -22.48 21.46
N LYS A 210 13.01 -22.86 22.23
CA LYS A 210 12.57 -24.26 22.37
C LYS A 210 11.94 -24.80 21.10
N SER A 211 11.71 -26.12 21.04
CA SER A 211 10.97 -26.70 19.91
C SER A 211 9.54 -26.18 19.87
N LEU A 212 9.03 -25.89 18.68
CA LEU A 212 7.67 -25.38 18.46
C LEU A 212 6.98 -26.23 17.40
N HIS A 213 5.78 -26.73 17.70
CA HIS A 213 4.99 -27.54 16.77
C HIS A 213 3.66 -26.87 16.45
N LEU A 214 3.23 -27.01 15.20
CA LEU A 214 1.91 -26.57 14.76
C LEU A 214 0.92 -27.74 14.90
N TYR A 215 -0.18 -27.48 15.57
CA TYR A 215 -1.35 -28.33 15.64
C TYR A 215 -2.45 -27.69 14.81
N TYR A 216 -3.20 -28.49 14.06
CA TYR A 216 -4.37 -28.01 13.36
C TYR A 216 -5.55 -28.93 13.62
N ARG A 217 -6.75 -28.36 13.68
CA ARG A 217 -7.99 -29.10 13.90
C ARG A 217 -8.74 -29.24 12.58
N THR A 218 -9.25 -30.44 12.30
CA THR A 218 -10.13 -30.68 11.16
C THR A 218 -11.52 -31.12 11.62
N ILE A 219 -12.54 -30.72 10.88
CA ILE A 219 -13.90 -31.27 11.02
C ILE A 219 -14.31 -32.02 9.75
N THR A 220 -14.88 -33.20 9.95
CA THR A 220 -15.39 -34.08 8.88
C THR A 220 -16.69 -33.52 8.27
N PRO A 221 -17.09 -33.96 7.07
CA PRO A 221 -18.39 -33.60 6.49
C PRO A 221 -19.57 -33.90 7.43
N ALA A 222 -19.54 -35.03 8.14
CA ALA A 222 -20.58 -35.41 9.10
C ALA A 222 -20.65 -34.45 10.29
N GLN A 223 -19.51 -34.09 10.87
CA GLN A 223 -19.43 -33.12 11.96
C GLN A 223 -19.90 -31.72 11.52
N ARG A 224 -19.52 -31.27 10.32
CA ARG A 224 -20.01 -30.00 9.74
C ARG A 224 -21.52 -29.97 9.60
N MET A 225 -22.12 -31.07 9.12
CA MET A 225 -23.56 -31.17 8.99
C MET A 225 -24.23 -31.13 10.37
N GLN A 226 -23.66 -31.81 11.37
CA GLN A 226 -24.18 -31.77 12.75
C GLN A 226 -24.08 -30.38 13.39
N GLU A 227 -22.96 -29.66 13.21
CA GLU A 227 -22.76 -28.29 13.70
C GLU A 227 -23.71 -27.29 13.01
N ASN A 228 -23.90 -27.41 11.68
CA ASN A 228 -24.80 -26.54 10.92
C ASN A 228 -26.28 -26.79 11.22
N LEU A 229 -26.66 -28.02 11.61
CA LEU A 229 -28.05 -28.38 11.89
C LEU A 229 -28.52 -27.99 13.30
N GLY A 230 -27.64 -27.54 14.21
CA GLY A 230 -28.03 -26.95 15.50
C GLY A 230 -28.94 -27.82 16.40
N PHE A 231 -28.83 -29.14 16.34
CA PHE A 231 -29.57 -30.05 17.24
C PHE A 231 -28.83 -30.11 18.60
N TRP A 232 -29.32 -29.47 19.67
CA TRP A 232 -30.67 -29.51 20.20
C TRP A 232 -31.32 -28.15 20.47
N LYS A 233 -32.49 -27.94 19.88
CA LYS A 233 -33.56 -27.10 20.42
C LYS A 233 -34.70 -28.01 20.91
N ARG A 234 -34.57 -28.53 22.14
CA ARG A 234 -35.59 -29.10 23.09
C ARG A 234 -34.83 -29.95 24.11
N GLY A 235 -35.09 -29.94 25.41
CA GLY A 235 -36.07 -29.26 26.24
C GLY A 235 -35.59 -29.26 27.70
N ASN A 236 -36.30 -28.54 28.58
CA ASN A 236 -36.15 -28.47 30.04
C ASN A 236 -35.10 -29.39 30.69
N GLU A 237 -33.97 -28.82 31.11
CA GLU A 237 -33.45 -29.01 32.46
C GLU A 237 -32.35 -27.99 32.76
N SER A 238 -32.49 -27.34 33.91
CA SER A 238 -31.61 -26.32 34.43
C SER A 238 -30.37 -26.95 35.07
N THR A 239 -29.21 -26.92 34.39
CA THR A 239 -27.89 -26.86 35.06
C THR A 239 -26.76 -26.56 34.09
N LEU A 240 -25.97 -25.54 34.44
CA LEU A 240 -24.53 -25.36 34.17
C LEU A 240 -24.06 -25.05 32.73
N THR A 241 -23.93 -23.74 32.49
CA THR A 241 -22.86 -23.04 31.75
C THR A 241 -21.86 -23.88 30.93
N LEU A 242 -22.12 -24.01 29.63
CA LEU A 242 -21.07 -24.10 28.59
C LEU A 242 -21.37 -23.05 27.52
N PRO A 243 -20.39 -22.22 27.09
CA PRO A 243 -20.63 -21.25 26.05
C PRO A 243 -20.90 -21.96 24.72
N ARG A 244 -21.98 -21.55 24.07
CA ARG A 244 -22.40 -21.93 22.70
C ARG A 244 -21.18 -21.97 21.77
N GLN A 245 -20.70 -23.16 21.38
CA GLN A 245 -19.66 -23.29 20.37
C GLN A 245 -20.22 -22.74 19.05
N VAL A 246 -19.74 -21.55 18.66
CA VAL A 246 -20.02 -20.95 17.35
C VAL A 246 -19.45 -21.90 16.28
N PRO A 247 -20.19 -22.27 15.22
CA PRO A 247 -19.66 -23.08 14.12
C PRO A 247 -18.33 -22.49 13.65
N GLN A 248 -17.24 -23.26 13.75
CA GLN A 248 -15.93 -22.76 13.35
C GLN A 248 -15.83 -22.79 11.82
N GLU A 249 -15.97 -21.63 11.20
CA GLU A 249 -15.79 -21.46 9.76
C GLU A 249 -14.41 -21.97 9.32
N ALA A 250 -14.31 -22.62 8.16
CA ALA A 250 -13.04 -23.15 7.66
C ALA A 250 -12.00 -22.04 7.40
N ILE A 251 -10.73 -22.38 7.61
CA ILE A 251 -9.61 -21.56 7.16
C ILE A 251 -9.47 -21.73 5.65
N THR A 252 -9.24 -20.64 4.93
CA THR A 252 -9.14 -20.60 3.46
C THR A 252 -7.74 -20.26 2.96
N GLU A 253 -6.92 -19.63 3.80
CA GLU A 253 -5.56 -19.19 3.43
C GLU A 253 -4.65 -19.09 4.65
N LEU A 254 -3.34 -19.37 4.44
CA LEU A 254 -2.27 -19.16 5.44
C LEU A 254 -1.24 -18.18 4.87
N ASP A 255 -0.70 -17.33 5.73
CA ASP A 255 0.43 -16.46 5.37
C ASP A 255 1.34 -16.22 6.59
N LEU A 256 2.56 -15.77 6.34
CA LEU A 256 3.50 -15.32 7.37
C LEU A 256 3.66 -13.80 7.32
N THR A 257 3.69 -13.18 8.48
CA THR A 257 4.07 -11.77 8.62
C THR A 257 5.46 -11.70 9.24
N TYR A 258 6.37 -10.97 8.61
CA TYR A 258 7.69 -10.69 9.16
C TYR A 258 7.70 -9.38 9.93
N GLY A 259 8.55 -9.34 10.96
CA GLY A 259 8.55 -8.28 11.95
C GLY A 259 7.38 -8.40 12.92
N ASP A 260 7.25 -7.42 13.79
CA ASP A 260 6.11 -7.18 14.66
C ASP A 260 5.02 -6.36 13.92
N ASN A 261 4.90 -6.56 12.60
CA ASN A 261 3.95 -5.85 11.74
C ASN A 261 2.53 -6.44 11.87
N PRO A 262 1.49 -5.63 11.64
CA PRO A 262 0.13 -6.13 11.63
C PRO A 262 -0.04 -7.19 10.52
N PRO A 263 -0.94 -8.18 10.73
CA PRO A 263 -1.26 -9.15 9.69
C PRO A 263 -1.85 -8.45 8.46
N TRP A 264 -1.77 -9.12 7.31
CA TRP A 264 -2.43 -8.65 6.09
C TRP A 264 -3.93 -8.42 6.32
N PRO A 265 -4.57 -7.41 5.69
CA PRO A 265 -6.00 -7.18 5.86
C PRO A 265 -6.85 -8.46 5.68
N GLY A 266 -7.70 -8.75 6.66
CA GLY A 266 -8.54 -9.96 6.70
C GLY A 266 -7.87 -11.20 7.29
N PHE A 267 -6.59 -11.14 7.64
CA PHE A 267 -5.89 -12.22 8.32
C PHE A 267 -5.90 -12.01 9.84
N SER A 268 -5.98 -13.11 10.57
CA SER A 268 -5.87 -13.20 12.02
C SER A 268 -4.57 -13.89 12.40
N VAL A 269 -4.06 -13.61 13.60
CA VAL A 269 -2.82 -14.22 14.11
C VAL A 269 -3.11 -15.61 14.68
N ALA A 270 -2.38 -16.64 14.24
CA ALA A 270 -2.36 -17.96 14.88
C ALA A 270 -1.32 -18.03 16.01
N GLY A 271 -0.20 -17.31 15.88
CA GLY A 271 0.81 -17.22 16.92
C GLY A 271 2.19 -16.83 16.40
N ILE A 272 3.12 -16.61 17.32
CA ILE A 272 4.51 -16.24 17.02
C ILE A 272 5.31 -17.51 16.77
N VAL A 273 5.89 -17.63 15.57
CA VAL A 273 6.74 -18.77 15.21
C VAL A 273 8.16 -18.58 15.73
N SER A 274 8.68 -17.35 15.67
CA SER A 274 10.02 -17.00 16.14
C SER A 274 10.02 -15.55 16.60
N ASN A 275 10.64 -15.27 17.74
CA ASN A 275 10.84 -13.90 18.21
C ASN A 275 11.94 -13.20 17.40
N SER A 276 11.95 -11.87 17.47
CA SER A 276 13.02 -11.05 16.90
C SER A 276 14.30 -11.18 17.71
N HIS A 277 15.45 -11.24 17.04
CA HIS A 277 16.77 -11.25 17.66
C HIS A 277 17.63 -10.13 17.05
N PRO A 278 17.59 -8.90 17.63
CA PRO A 278 18.26 -7.74 17.06
C PRO A 278 19.78 -7.90 16.89
N SER A 279 20.44 -8.58 17.84
CA SER A 279 21.88 -8.88 17.77
C SER A 279 22.28 -9.73 16.56
N MET A 280 21.31 -10.43 15.97
CA MET A 280 21.49 -11.25 14.77
C MET A 280 20.78 -10.66 13.55
N ALA A 281 20.21 -9.45 13.63
CA ALA A 281 19.38 -8.85 12.59
C ALA A 281 18.21 -9.76 12.13
N SER A 282 17.68 -10.61 13.02
CA SER A 282 16.56 -11.52 12.72
C SER A 282 15.22 -10.88 13.09
N ALA A 283 14.33 -10.81 12.10
CA ALA A 283 12.95 -10.37 12.29
C ALA A 283 12.09 -11.46 12.94
N ARG A 284 11.09 -11.02 13.70
CA ARG A 284 10.01 -11.88 14.20
C ARG A 284 9.27 -12.53 13.03
N ILE A 285 8.80 -13.77 13.20
CA ILE A 285 7.86 -14.42 12.27
C ILE A 285 6.55 -14.71 13.00
N THR A 286 5.44 -14.28 12.42
CA THR A 286 4.09 -14.56 12.91
C THR A 286 3.33 -15.41 11.89
N LEU A 287 2.73 -16.52 12.33
CA LEU A 287 1.78 -17.27 11.51
C LEU A 287 0.43 -16.58 11.54
N THR A 288 -0.14 -16.38 10.36
CA THR A 288 -1.44 -15.75 10.17
C THR A 288 -2.33 -16.60 9.27
N TYR A 289 -3.64 -16.46 9.42
CA TYR A 289 -4.62 -17.22 8.65
C TYR A 289 -5.84 -16.37 8.32
N ARG A 290 -6.56 -16.72 7.27
CA ARG A 290 -7.83 -16.09 6.89
C ARG A 290 -8.93 -17.13 6.81
N ARG A 291 -10.12 -16.78 7.32
CA ARG A 291 -11.34 -17.59 7.18
C ARG A 291 -12.21 -17.03 6.06
N LYS A 292 -12.63 -15.77 6.21
CA LYS A 292 -13.45 -15.07 5.22
C LYS A 292 -12.56 -14.39 4.18
N PRO A 293 -12.70 -14.75 2.90
CA PRO A 293 -12.05 -13.99 1.85
C PRO A 293 -12.58 -12.56 1.83
N MET A 294 -11.69 -11.57 1.82
CA MET A 294 -12.08 -10.17 1.69
C MET A 294 -11.99 -9.73 0.24
N ARG A 295 -13.13 -9.41 -0.36
CA ARG A 295 -13.16 -8.73 -1.66
C ARG A 295 -13.01 -7.22 -1.43
N LYS A 296 -12.30 -6.54 -2.32
CA LYS A 296 -12.30 -5.07 -2.36
C LYS A 296 -13.75 -4.62 -2.64
N PRO A 297 -14.39 -3.85 -1.75
CA PRO A 297 -15.70 -3.28 -2.04
C PRO A 297 -15.62 -2.39 -3.28
N PRO A 298 -16.72 -2.24 -4.06
CA PRO A 298 -16.77 -1.23 -5.11
C PRO A 298 -16.39 0.13 -4.54
N LEU A 299 -15.48 0.83 -5.21
CA LEU A 299 -15.11 2.19 -4.82
C LEU A 299 -16.31 3.11 -5.02
N VAL A 300 -16.66 3.85 -3.99
CA VAL A 300 -17.60 4.96 -4.11
C VAL A 300 -16.87 6.15 -4.73
N PRO A 301 -17.54 7.02 -5.51
CA PRO A 301 -16.91 8.25 -5.99
C PRO A 301 -16.35 9.09 -4.83
N LEU A 302 -15.21 9.74 -5.04
CA LEU A 302 -14.67 10.69 -4.08
C LEU A 302 -15.45 11.99 -4.23
N THR A 303 -16.32 12.29 -3.28
CA THR A 303 -17.20 13.46 -3.36
C THR A 303 -16.79 14.54 -2.38
N PHE A 304 -16.95 15.79 -2.78
CA PHE A 304 -16.93 16.93 -1.87
C PHE A 304 -18.02 16.78 -0.80
N LYS A 305 -17.76 17.38 0.36
CA LYS A 305 -18.78 17.58 1.40
C LYS A 305 -19.85 18.56 0.89
N PRO A 306 -21.06 18.54 1.47
CA PRO A 306 -22.13 19.47 1.10
C PRO A 306 -21.77 20.95 1.27
N ASP A 307 -20.78 21.27 2.11
CA ASP A 307 -20.25 22.62 2.30
C ASP A 307 -19.23 23.05 1.23
N GLY A 308 -18.98 22.20 0.23
CA GLY A 308 -18.02 22.46 -0.85
C GLY A 308 -16.57 22.23 -0.46
N THR A 309 -16.30 21.53 0.65
CA THR A 309 -14.93 21.21 1.09
C THR A 309 -14.51 19.78 0.77
N PHE A 310 -13.21 19.58 0.52
CA PHE A 310 -12.59 18.26 0.43
C PHE A 310 -11.16 18.33 0.99
N LYS A 311 -10.85 17.48 1.97
CA LYS A 311 -9.60 17.52 2.73
C LYS A 311 -8.68 16.36 2.37
N ILE A 312 -7.44 16.68 2.01
CA ILE A 312 -6.38 15.71 1.72
C ILE A 312 -5.28 15.86 2.78
N LEU A 313 -4.87 14.74 3.39
CA LEU A 313 -3.65 14.66 4.20
C LEU A 313 -2.56 13.97 3.37
N GLN A 314 -1.43 14.65 3.18
CA GLN A 314 -0.25 14.07 2.54
C GLN A 314 0.63 13.39 3.60
N LEU A 315 0.98 12.13 3.36
CA LEU A 315 1.99 11.40 4.12
C LEU A 315 3.11 10.97 3.17
N ALA A 316 4.29 11.56 3.32
CA ALA A 316 5.44 11.30 2.46
C ALA A 316 6.55 10.65 3.27
N ASP A 317 7.37 9.82 2.62
CA ASP A 317 8.67 9.43 3.18
C ASP A 317 8.55 8.76 4.55
N LEU A 318 7.63 7.78 4.69
CA LEU A 318 7.47 7.07 5.97
C LEU A 318 8.64 6.15 6.27
N HIS A 319 9.36 5.67 5.24
CA HIS A 319 10.59 4.87 5.36
C HIS A 319 10.47 3.70 6.35
N PHE A 320 9.37 2.95 6.31
CA PHE A 320 9.18 1.81 7.20
C PHE A 320 10.03 0.60 6.79
N SER A 321 10.53 -0.10 7.80
CA SER A 321 11.31 -1.33 7.69
C SER A 321 10.50 -2.54 8.15
N VAL A 322 10.95 -3.75 7.81
CA VAL A 322 10.34 -4.99 8.31
C VAL A 322 10.51 -5.10 9.82
N SER A 323 11.72 -4.84 10.33
CA SER A 323 12.02 -4.85 11.76
C SER A 323 12.02 -3.43 12.33
N PRO A 324 11.69 -3.24 13.62
CA PRO A 324 11.87 -1.96 14.31
C PRO A 324 13.34 -1.50 14.26
N GLU A 325 13.54 -0.21 14.02
CA GLU A 325 14.86 0.44 13.99
C GLU A 325 14.90 1.64 14.94
N PRO A 326 16.09 2.07 15.39
CA PRO A 326 16.24 3.36 16.05
C PRO A 326 15.80 4.50 15.14
N CYS A 327 15.24 5.57 15.72
CA CYS A 327 14.94 6.79 14.97
C CYS A 327 16.22 7.45 14.42
N ARG A 328 16.10 8.16 13.30
CA ARG A 328 17.17 8.93 12.67
C ARG A 328 16.99 10.43 12.88
N ASP A 329 18.09 11.12 13.15
CA ASP A 329 18.22 12.58 13.19
C ASP A 329 17.07 13.32 13.91
N PHE A 330 16.72 12.85 15.10
CA PHE A 330 15.62 13.35 15.92
C PHE A 330 16.14 14.12 17.14
N ASP A 331 15.28 14.90 17.80
CA ASP A 331 15.63 15.54 19.06
C ASP A 331 15.61 14.50 20.20
N ALA A 332 16.78 14.09 20.66
CA ALA A 332 16.94 13.15 21.76
C ALA A 332 16.42 13.67 23.12
N LYS A 333 16.21 14.99 23.25
CA LYS A 333 15.68 15.61 24.49
C LYS A 333 14.16 15.60 24.56
N ASP A 334 13.47 15.27 23.46
CA ASP A 334 12.02 15.23 23.43
C ASP A 334 11.48 14.20 24.46
N PRO A 335 10.56 14.61 25.35
CA PRO A 335 10.10 13.77 26.45
C PRO A 335 9.36 12.50 26.00
N ARG A 336 8.88 12.42 24.75
CA ARG A 336 8.20 11.23 24.22
C ARG A 336 9.09 9.99 24.22
N TRP A 337 10.41 10.17 24.10
CA TRP A 337 11.38 9.08 23.98
C TRP A 337 12.69 9.30 24.73
N SER A 338 12.93 10.47 25.35
CA SER A 338 14.17 10.73 26.11
C SER A 338 14.44 9.72 27.23
N ALA A 339 13.39 9.16 27.84
CA ALA A 339 13.52 8.17 28.92
C ALA A 339 13.65 6.71 28.45
N ARG A 340 13.20 6.37 27.23
CA ARG A 340 13.07 4.98 26.75
C ARG A 340 13.78 4.69 25.42
N GLY A 341 14.34 5.72 24.78
CA GLY A 341 14.81 5.65 23.40
C GLY A 341 13.66 5.76 22.38
N CYS A 342 14.01 6.22 21.18
CA CYS A 342 13.07 6.40 20.07
C CYS A 342 13.11 5.19 19.15
N LEU A 343 11.94 4.60 18.88
CA LEU A 343 11.75 3.48 17.97
C LEU A 343 11.00 3.96 16.74
N SER A 344 11.68 3.98 15.60
CA SER A 344 11.24 4.65 14.38
C SER A 344 9.84 4.24 13.95
N LYS A 345 9.54 2.95 13.97
CA LYS A 345 8.24 2.39 13.62
C LYS A 345 7.13 2.89 14.55
N ASN A 346 7.25 2.63 15.86
CA ASN A 346 6.21 2.91 16.84
C ASN A 346 5.97 4.41 16.98
N ASP A 347 7.04 5.19 17.07
CA ASP A 347 6.96 6.62 17.25
C ASP A 347 6.45 7.32 15.98
N THR A 348 6.81 6.85 14.78
CA THR A 348 6.22 7.36 13.52
C THR A 348 4.73 7.04 13.43
N LEU A 349 4.30 5.81 13.75
CA LEU A 349 2.88 5.47 13.74
C LEU A 349 2.08 6.31 14.74
N ALA A 350 2.63 6.60 15.93
CA ALA A 350 1.98 7.47 16.90
C ALA A 350 1.77 8.89 16.35
N LEU A 351 2.74 9.43 15.59
CA LEU A 351 2.58 10.73 14.91
C LEU A 351 1.50 10.67 13.84
N VAL A 352 1.52 9.63 13.00
CA VAL A 352 0.52 9.43 11.93
C VAL A 352 -0.88 9.28 12.52
N ASP A 353 -1.06 8.46 13.55
CA ASP A 353 -2.34 8.28 14.24
C ASP A 353 -2.88 9.61 14.78
N ALA A 354 -2.02 10.38 15.46
CA ALA A 354 -2.41 11.70 15.99
C ALA A 354 -2.87 12.67 14.88
N TRP A 355 -2.15 12.71 13.75
CA TRP A 355 -2.54 13.55 12.62
C TRP A 355 -3.83 13.09 11.95
N LEU A 356 -4.03 11.78 11.79
CA LEU A 356 -5.28 11.22 11.25
C LEU A 356 -6.48 11.54 12.14
N ASP A 357 -6.33 11.41 13.45
CA ASP A 357 -7.40 11.63 14.43
C ASP A 357 -7.77 13.12 14.55
N THR A 358 -6.76 13.99 14.42
CA THR A 358 -6.93 15.45 14.42
C THR A 358 -7.58 15.93 13.12
N GLU A 359 -7.07 15.50 11.96
CA GLU A 359 -7.50 16.04 10.67
C GLU A 359 -8.78 15.45 10.13
N LYS A 360 -9.01 14.15 10.36
CA LYS A 360 -10.11 13.38 9.77
C LYS A 360 -10.23 13.66 8.26
N PRO A 361 -9.17 13.37 7.48
CA PRO A 361 -9.13 13.70 6.05
C PRO A 361 -10.15 12.89 5.26
N ASP A 362 -10.62 13.47 4.15
CA ASP A 362 -11.50 12.79 3.19
C ASP A 362 -10.69 11.84 2.29
N LEU A 363 -9.39 12.11 2.13
CA LEU A 363 -8.43 11.25 1.42
C LEU A 363 -7.03 11.41 2.04
N VAL A 364 -6.31 10.29 2.18
CA VAL A 364 -4.86 10.31 2.45
C VAL A 364 -4.09 10.05 1.15
N VAL A 365 -3.11 10.90 0.84
CA VAL A 365 -2.23 10.70 -0.31
C VAL A 365 -0.83 10.36 0.18
N LEU A 366 -0.40 9.13 -0.11
CA LEU A 366 0.91 8.58 0.23
C LEU A 366 1.88 8.85 -0.93
N THR A 367 2.74 9.86 -0.79
CA THR A 367 3.54 10.40 -1.91
C THR A 367 4.92 9.75 -2.06
N GLY A 368 5.00 8.42 -1.94
CA GLY A 368 6.22 7.64 -2.15
C GLY A 368 7.11 7.49 -0.91
N ASP A 369 8.08 6.57 -1.01
CA ASP A 369 9.05 6.18 0.02
C ASP A 369 8.36 5.74 1.33
N GLN A 370 7.32 4.92 1.18
CA GLN A 370 6.66 4.30 2.32
C GLN A 370 7.52 3.15 2.86
N LEU A 371 8.27 2.50 1.98
CA LEU A 371 9.31 1.54 2.31
C LEU A 371 10.65 2.27 2.49
N ASN A 372 11.44 1.84 3.49
CA ASN A 372 12.77 2.40 3.75
C ASN A 372 13.82 2.09 2.65
N GLY A 373 13.54 1.17 1.74
CA GLY A 373 14.57 0.63 0.84
C GLY A 373 15.73 0.03 1.64
N GLN A 374 16.96 0.34 1.22
CA GLN A 374 18.20 0.14 2.01
C GLN A 374 18.41 -1.25 2.64
N ARG A 375 17.82 -2.30 2.06
CA ARG A 375 17.82 -3.70 2.55
C ARG A 375 17.03 -3.94 3.83
N THR A 376 16.34 -2.96 4.38
CA THR A 376 15.59 -3.04 5.65
C THR A 376 14.09 -3.26 5.45
N SER A 377 13.61 -3.08 4.21
CA SER A 377 12.23 -3.32 3.75
C SER A 377 12.15 -4.53 2.78
N TRP A 378 12.94 -5.58 3.02
CA TRP A 378 13.08 -6.73 2.10
C TRP A 378 11.80 -7.56 1.90
N ASP A 379 10.83 -7.46 2.81
CA ASP A 379 9.49 -8.05 2.64
C ASP A 379 8.46 -6.94 2.47
N VAL A 380 8.22 -6.58 1.22
CA VAL A 380 7.32 -5.48 0.83
C VAL A 380 5.93 -5.64 1.43
N ARG A 381 5.35 -6.85 1.35
CA ARG A 381 4.00 -7.13 1.87
C ARG A 381 3.85 -6.87 3.37
N SER A 382 4.87 -7.14 4.20
CA SER A 382 4.81 -6.84 5.66
C SER A 382 4.86 -5.33 5.94
N VAL A 383 5.50 -4.55 5.07
CA VAL A 383 5.54 -3.09 5.18
C VAL A 383 4.27 -2.45 4.62
N LEU A 384 3.72 -2.98 3.52
CA LEU A 384 2.43 -2.55 2.96
C LEU A 384 1.30 -2.67 4.01
N SER A 385 1.22 -3.79 4.74
CA SER A 385 0.23 -3.96 5.80
C SER A 385 0.44 -2.99 6.97
N LEU A 386 1.69 -2.60 7.24
CA LEU A 386 2.03 -1.70 8.34
C LEU A 386 1.48 -0.29 8.11
N TYR A 387 1.81 0.36 6.99
CA TYR A 387 1.40 1.76 6.78
C TYR A 387 -0.06 1.92 6.36
N THR A 388 -0.68 0.88 5.79
CA THR A 388 -2.11 0.92 5.43
C THR A 388 -3.04 0.59 6.58
N ALA A 389 -2.57 -0.16 7.60
CA ALA A 389 -3.38 -0.54 8.76
C ALA A 389 -4.12 0.64 9.42
N PRO A 390 -3.49 1.78 9.77
CA PRO A 390 -4.19 2.88 10.42
C PRO A 390 -5.27 3.53 9.54
N LEU A 391 -5.11 3.47 8.22
CA LEU A 391 -6.07 4.01 7.23
C LEU A 391 -7.27 3.06 7.08
N ILE A 392 -6.99 1.77 6.92
CA ILE A 392 -8.01 0.71 6.78
C ILE A 392 -8.86 0.63 8.05
N ALA A 393 -8.23 0.69 9.24
CA ALA A 393 -8.94 0.64 10.52
C ALA A 393 -9.91 1.81 10.71
N ARG A 394 -9.58 2.99 10.17
CA ARG A 394 -10.42 4.20 10.23
C ARG A 394 -11.39 4.33 9.06
N GLY A 395 -11.32 3.44 8.06
CA GLY A 395 -12.11 3.55 6.84
C GLY A 395 -11.77 4.78 6.00
N ILE A 396 -10.56 5.33 6.13
CA ILE A 396 -10.12 6.52 5.39
C ILE A 396 -9.68 6.09 3.98
N PRO A 397 -10.27 6.66 2.91
CA PRO A 397 -9.79 6.47 1.54
C PRO A 397 -8.33 6.88 1.41
N TYR A 398 -7.56 6.16 0.60
CA TYR A 398 -6.18 6.55 0.32
C TYR A 398 -5.74 6.27 -1.11
N ALA A 399 -4.74 7.03 -1.57
CA ALA A 399 -4.08 6.86 -2.86
C ALA A 399 -2.56 6.87 -2.67
N VAL A 400 -1.84 6.14 -3.52
CA VAL A 400 -0.39 5.91 -3.40
C VAL A 400 0.31 6.18 -4.72
N ILE A 401 1.41 6.92 -4.65
CA ILE A 401 2.48 6.88 -5.68
C ILE A 401 3.73 6.29 -5.05
N LEU A 402 4.56 5.66 -5.86
CA LEU A 402 5.78 5.02 -5.40
C LEU A 402 6.97 5.98 -5.53
N GLY A 403 7.82 6.00 -4.51
CA GLY A 403 9.08 6.72 -4.49
C GLY A 403 10.26 5.87 -4.93
N ASN A 404 11.48 6.38 -4.79
CA ASN A 404 12.67 5.64 -5.20
C ASN A 404 12.99 4.47 -4.25
N HIS A 405 12.85 4.64 -2.93
CA HIS A 405 13.12 3.60 -1.95
C HIS A 405 12.15 2.42 -2.04
N ASP A 406 10.92 2.66 -2.52
CA ASP A 406 9.92 1.61 -2.74
C ASP A 406 10.37 0.56 -3.78
N SER A 407 11.44 0.79 -4.52
CA SER A 407 12.01 -0.15 -5.51
C SER A 407 13.44 -0.58 -5.22
N GLU A 408 14.02 -0.15 -4.09
CA GLU A 408 15.41 -0.46 -3.77
C GLU A 408 15.59 -1.84 -3.11
N SER A 409 14.53 -2.41 -2.58
CA SER A 409 14.60 -3.63 -1.78
C SER A 409 13.36 -4.51 -1.94
N GLY A 410 13.55 -5.80 -1.66
CA GLY A 410 12.51 -6.81 -1.79
C GLY A 410 12.40 -7.40 -3.20
N GLN A 411 11.46 -8.34 -3.35
CA GLN A 411 11.32 -9.17 -4.55
C GLN A 411 10.19 -8.71 -5.48
N MET A 412 9.39 -7.71 -5.09
CA MET A 412 8.25 -7.23 -5.86
C MET A 412 8.65 -6.06 -6.78
N THR A 413 8.30 -6.16 -8.06
CA THR A 413 8.41 -5.03 -9.00
C THR A 413 7.45 -3.89 -8.64
N ARG A 414 7.71 -2.67 -9.11
CA ARG A 414 6.79 -1.52 -8.94
C ARG A 414 5.36 -1.85 -9.36
N GLU A 415 5.23 -2.54 -10.49
CA GLU A 415 3.93 -2.96 -11.00
C GLU A 415 3.23 -3.95 -10.08
N GLN A 416 3.93 -4.99 -9.59
CA GLN A 416 3.38 -5.94 -8.63
C GLN A 416 2.96 -5.25 -7.33
N GLN A 417 3.75 -4.26 -6.87
CA GLN A 417 3.40 -3.47 -5.69
C GLN A 417 2.12 -2.66 -5.93
N MET A 418 2.01 -1.95 -7.05
CA MET A 418 0.80 -1.21 -7.40
C MET A 418 -0.42 -2.11 -7.58
N GLN A 419 -0.26 -3.31 -8.15
CA GLN A 419 -1.34 -4.30 -8.25
C GLN A 419 -1.85 -4.72 -6.87
N VAL A 420 -0.94 -4.99 -5.93
CA VAL A 420 -1.31 -5.33 -4.55
C VAL A 420 -1.96 -4.14 -3.85
N ILE A 421 -1.38 -2.94 -3.96
CA ILE A 421 -1.89 -1.71 -3.34
C ILE A 421 -3.27 -1.37 -3.87
N ALA A 422 -3.50 -1.43 -5.18
CA ALA A 422 -4.79 -1.18 -5.80
C ALA A 422 -5.88 -2.14 -5.31
N ASN A 423 -5.51 -3.32 -4.83
CA ASN A 423 -6.46 -4.32 -4.33
C ASN A 423 -6.67 -4.28 -2.80
N MET A 424 -5.96 -3.42 -2.08
CA MET A 424 -6.15 -3.26 -0.65
C MET A 424 -7.46 -2.51 -0.32
N PRO A 425 -8.14 -2.82 0.81
CA PRO A 425 -9.32 -2.10 1.26
C PRO A 425 -9.08 -0.60 1.37
N GLY A 426 -10.02 0.24 0.92
CA GLY A 426 -9.90 1.71 1.00
C GLY A 426 -8.95 2.34 -0.03
N SER A 427 -8.24 1.54 -0.84
CA SER A 427 -7.30 2.04 -1.84
C SER A 427 -7.99 2.53 -3.11
N TYR A 428 -7.76 3.79 -3.46
CA TYR A 428 -8.10 4.42 -4.73
C TYR A 428 -6.95 4.39 -5.74
N SER A 429 -5.80 3.83 -5.36
CA SER A 429 -4.67 3.66 -6.28
C SER A 429 -5.05 2.77 -7.47
N SER A 430 -4.47 3.06 -8.63
CA SER A 430 -4.62 2.25 -9.84
C SER A 430 -3.25 1.93 -10.44
N VAL A 431 -3.14 0.76 -11.07
CA VAL A 431 -1.98 0.44 -11.91
C VAL A 431 -2.05 1.33 -13.15
N GLY A 432 -0.93 1.97 -13.47
CA GLY A 432 -0.84 2.85 -14.63
C GLY A 432 -0.91 2.08 -15.96
N PRO A 433 -1.04 2.80 -17.08
CA PRO A 433 -1.09 2.20 -18.41
C PRO A 433 0.19 1.40 -18.71
N ALA A 434 0.04 0.17 -19.21
CA ALA A 434 1.17 -0.75 -19.44
C ALA A 434 2.23 -0.26 -20.46
N LEU A 435 1.86 0.68 -21.35
CA LEU A 435 2.75 1.25 -22.36
C LEU A 435 3.30 2.63 -21.97
N VAL A 436 3.08 3.06 -20.73
CA VAL A 436 3.58 4.33 -20.20
C VAL A 436 4.60 4.01 -19.11
N THR A 437 5.75 4.67 -19.15
CA THR A 437 6.84 4.48 -18.17
C THR A 437 6.35 4.71 -16.74
N GLY A 438 6.67 3.79 -15.84
CA GLY A 438 6.21 3.80 -14.45
C GLY A 438 4.90 3.02 -14.25
N ALA A 439 4.67 2.55 -13.03
CA ALA A 439 3.50 1.73 -12.67
C ALA A 439 2.42 2.52 -11.91
N GLY A 440 2.76 3.69 -11.37
CA GLY A 440 1.88 4.51 -10.55
C GLY A 440 1.25 5.72 -11.25
N ASN A 441 1.12 5.71 -12.59
CA ASN A 441 0.52 6.82 -13.35
C ASN A 441 -1.00 6.70 -13.43
N TYR A 442 -1.76 7.55 -12.74
CA TYR A 442 -3.22 7.53 -12.81
C TYR A 442 -3.83 8.89 -12.39
N MET A 443 -5.15 9.02 -12.53
CA MET A 443 -5.89 10.21 -12.09
C MET A 443 -7.14 9.80 -11.30
N LEU A 444 -7.49 10.60 -10.30
CA LEU A 444 -8.74 10.49 -9.56
C LEU A 444 -9.57 11.75 -9.79
N LYS A 445 -10.88 11.55 -9.98
CA LYS A 445 -11.84 12.65 -10.09
C LYS A 445 -12.47 12.89 -8.73
N LEU A 446 -12.58 14.15 -8.36
CA LEU A 446 -13.38 14.61 -7.23
C LEU A 446 -14.69 15.18 -7.77
N GLU A 447 -15.80 14.68 -7.24
CA GLU A 447 -17.13 14.95 -7.75
C GLU A 447 -17.99 15.74 -6.75
N ALA A 448 -18.99 16.46 -7.25
CA ALA A 448 -20.03 17.01 -6.39
C ALA A 448 -20.87 15.88 -5.77
N PRO A 449 -21.39 16.03 -4.54
CA PRO A 449 -22.29 15.05 -3.95
C PRO A 449 -23.61 14.99 -4.74
N GLY A 450 -24.24 13.82 -4.83
CA GLY A 450 -25.55 13.66 -5.46
C GLY A 450 -25.59 12.75 -6.69
N LYS A 451 -26.76 12.60 -7.29
CA LYS A 451 -26.95 11.71 -8.45
C LYS A 451 -26.49 12.40 -9.73
N GLY A 452 -25.41 11.90 -10.32
CA GLY A 452 -24.81 12.46 -11.53
C GLY A 452 -23.62 13.38 -11.30
N GLY A 453 -23.13 13.46 -10.05
CA GLY A 453 -22.04 14.30 -9.53
C GLY A 453 -21.10 14.90 -10.58
N GLY A 454 -21.13 16.24 -10.69
CA GLY A 454 -20.26 16.98 -11.60
C GLY A 454 -18.78 16.84 -11.25
N HIS A 455 -17.90 16.86 -12.24
CA HIS A 455 -16.46 16.80 -12.04
C HIS A 455 -15.93 18.15 -11.53
N VAL A 456 -15.53 18.21 -10.26
CA VAL A 456 -15.15 19.45 -9.56
C VAL A 456 -13.64 19.66 -9.55
N ALA A 457 -12.84 18.61 -9.38
CA ALA A 457 -11.37 18.69 -9.40
C ALA A 457 -10.72 17.37 -9.82
N THR A 458 -9.47 17.42 -10.27
CA THR A 458 -8.68 16.23 -10.64
C THR A 458 -7.43 16.10 -9.78
N LEU A 459 -7.17 14.91 -9.25
CA LEU A 459 -5.90 14.56 -8.61
C LEU A 459 -5.09 13.70 -9.58
N TRP A 460 -3.88 14.15 -9.91
CA TRP A 460 -2.96 13.47 -10.80
C TRP A 460 -1.84 12.82 -10.01
N PHE A 461 -1.53 11.57 -10.34
CA PHE A 461 -0.50 10.77 -9.71
C PHE A 461 0.50 10.39 -10.80
N MET A 462 1.72 10.89 -10.68
CA MET A 462 2.77 10.68 -11.69
C MET A 462 3.94 9.91 -11.07
N ASP A 463 4.28 8.78 -11.68
CA ASP A 463 5.34 7.89 -11.24
C ASP A 463 6.68 8.37 -11.80
N THR A 464 7.48 9.05 -10.97
CA THR A 464 8.81 9.55 -11.37
C THR A 464 9.90 8.48 -11.44
N GLY A 465 9.55 7.20 -11.26
CA GLY A 465 10.50 6.10 -11.21
C GLY A 465 11.40 6.12 -9.97
N ALA A 466 12.43 5.27 -9.98
CA ALA A 466 13.36 5.14 -8.86
C ALA A 466 14.75 5.71 -9.17
N ARG A 467 15.30 5.37 -10.34
CA ARG A 467 16.63 5.81 -10.80
C ARG A 467 16.56 6.18 -12.28
N ALA A 468 17.36 7.17 -12.67
CA ALA A 468 17.61 7.47 -14.07
C ALA A 468 18.33 6.31 -14.76
N GLU A 469 18.27 6.27 -16.09
CA GLU A 469 19.02 5.30 -16.87
C GLU A 469 20.53 5.43 -16.60
N LYS A 470 21.19 4.30 -16.49
CA LYS A 470 22.64 4.26 -16.28
C LYS A 470 23.34 4.68 -17.57
N ASP A 471 24.24 5.64 -17.48
CA ASP A 471 25.12 6.02 -18.60
C ASP A 471 25.97 4.80 -19.02
N PRO A 472 25.77 4.24 -20.24
CA PRO A 472 26.51 3.08 -20.70
C PRO A 472 28.02 3.30 -20.73
N TRP A 473 28.46 4.55 -20.88
CA TRP A 473 29.86 4.95 -20.95
C TRP A 473 30.48 5.24 -19.59
N LYS A 474 29.69 5.27 -18.52
CA LYS A 474 30.13 5.44 -17.13
C LYS A 474 29.58 4.33 -16.23
N PRO A 475 29.96 3.05 -16.45
CA PRO A 475 29.43 1.93 -15.67
C PRO A 475 29.75 1.99 -14.17
N TRP A 476 30.71 2.83 -13.76
CA TRP A 476 31.14 3.02 -12.38
C TRP A 476 30.36 4.11 -11.65
N SER A 477 29.64 5.00 -12.35
CA SER A 477 28.83 6.04 -11.71
C SER A 477 27.52 5.44 -11.19
N LYS A 478 27.08 5.96 -10.03
CA LYS A 478 25.74 5.66 -9.55
C LYS A 478 24.74 6.39 -10.46
N PRO A 479 23.69 5.72 -10.94
CA PRO A 479 22.62 6.41 -11.66
C PRO A 479 21.97 7.43 -10.72
N GLY A 480 21.59 8.58 -11.29
CA GLY A 480 20.82 9.60 -10.57
C GLY A 480 19.40 9.14 -10.25
N TYR A 481 18.60 10.04 -9.70
CA TYR A 481 17.19 9.79 -9.41
C TYR A 481 16.31 9.77 -10.66
N GLY A 482 15.18 9.05 -10.62
CA GLY A 482 14.24 8.95 -11.75
C GLY A 482 13.51 10.28 -12.05
N TYR A 483 12.92 10.40 -13.22
CA TYR A 483 12.21 11.60 -13.70
C TYR A 483 10.92 11.23 -14.46
N VAL A 484 10.14 12.24 -14.84
CA VAL A 484 8.99 12.07 -15.73
C VAL A 484 9.46 11.96 -17.18
N HIS A 485 9.11 10.86 -17.85
CA HIS A 485 9.48 10.57 -19.23
C HIS A 485 8.50 11.17 -20.25
N LYS A 486 8.92 11.25 -21.52
CA LYS A 486 8.13 11.85 -22.61
C LYS A 486 6.78 11.18 -22.85
N ASP A 487 6.72 9.87 -22.72
CA ASP A 487 5.49 9.07 -22.85
C ASP A 487 4.49 9.38 -21.72
N GLN A 488 4.97 9.63 -20.50
CA GLN A 488 4.14 10.09 -19.38
C GLN A 488 3.59 11.49 -19.63
N ILE A 489 4.41 12.40 -20.19
CA ILE A 489 3.98 13.75 -20.58
C ILE A 489 2.88 13.67 -21.66
N GLN A 490 3.09 12.84 -22.69
CA GLN A 490 2.09 12.61 -23.73
C GLN A 490 0.79 12.02 -23.15
N TRP A 491 0.90 11.00 -22.30
CA TRP A 491 -0.25 10.41 -21.63
C TRP A 491 -1.02 11.43 -20.80
N PHE A 492 -0.32 12.28 -20.05
CA PHE A 492 -0.94 13.36 -19.27
C PHE A 492 -1.70 14.31 -20.20
N GLN A 493 -1.06 14.80 -21.26
CA GLN A 493 -1.68 15.73 -22.21
C GLN A 493 -2.93 15.12 -22.87
N GLU A 494 -2.87 13.87 -23.29
CA GLU A 494 -4.00 13.13 -23.87
C GLU A 494 -5.15 13.03 -22.87
N LYS A 495 -4.88 12.60 -21.63
CA LYS A 495 -5.90 12.48 -20.58
C LYS A 495 -6.48 13.83 -20.18
N PHE A 496 -5.65 14.85 -20.08
CA PHE A 496 -6.09 16.21 -19.78
C PHE A 496 -7.02 16.77 -20.86
N SER A 497 -6.72 16.53 -22.14
CA SER A 497 -7.56 16.97 -23.25
C SER A 497 -8.97 16.34 -23.24
N GLN A 498 -9.07 15.11 -22.72
CA GLN A 498 -10.33 14.35 -22.58
C GLN A 498 -11.21 14.84 -21.42
N ILE A 499 -10.67 15.67 -20.52
CA ILE A 499 -11.46 16.27 -19.44
C ILE A 499 -12.36 17.35 -20.04
N LYS A 500 -13.67 17.19 -19.82
CA LYS A 500 -14.68 18.17 -20.24
C LYS A 500 -14.51 19.47 -19.46
N GLU A 501 -14.69 20.58 -20.17
CA GLU A 501 -14.79 21.89 -19.55
C GLU A 501 -16.12 22.02 -18.80
N VAL A 502 -16.08 22.75 -17.70
CA VAL A 502 -17.20 23.06 -16.82
C VAL A 502 -17.20 24.56 -16.51
N LEU A 503 -18.31 25.08 -15.99
CA LEU A 503 -18.35 26.46 -15.50
C LEU A 503 -17.54 26.59 -14.21
N LEU A 504 -16.60 27.53 -14.19
CA LEU A 504 -15.70 27.81 -13.06
C LEU A 504 -15.85 29.27 -12.59
N PRO A 505 -15.87 29.55 -11.27
CA PRO A 505 -15.80 28.59 -10.17
C PRO A 505 -17.01 27.64 -10.18
N TYR A 506 -16.78 26.37 -9.85
CA TYR A 506 -17.86 25.39 -9.85
C TYR A 506 -18.93 25.78 -8.83
N ARG A 507 -20.20 25.68 -9.23
CA ARG A 507 -21.35 25.87 -8.34
C ARG A 507 -22.30 24.70 -8.55
N PRO A 508 -22.70 23.98 -7.49
CA PRO A 508 -23.73 22.97 -7.61
C PRO A 508 -25.04 23.65 -8.06
N ASP A 509 -25.70 23.05 -9.04
CA ASP A 509 -27.01 23.51 -9.49
C ASP A 509 -28.03 23.24 -8.39
N GLY A 510 -28.54 24.30 -7.77
CA GLY A 510 -29.44 24.25 -6.61
C GLY A 510 -30.80 23.58 -6.83
N ALA A 511 -30.98 22.82 -7.91
CA ALA A 511 -32.23 22.13 -8.25
C ALA A 511 -32.25 20.64 -7.91
N THR A 512 -31.12 20.01 -7.53
CA THR A 512 -31.10 18.54 -7.34
C THR A 512 -30.33 18.01 -6.14
N ASP A 513 -29.37 18.78 -5.58
CA ASP A 513 -28.40 18.24 -4.61
C ASP A 513 -28.46 18.82 -3.19
N LEU A 514 -29.49 19.63 -2.88
CA LEU A 514 -29.80 20.01 -1.51
C LEU A 514 -31.09 19.30 -1.09
N GLY A 515 -31.04 18.59 0.04
CA GLY A 515 -32.21 17.93 0.64
C GLY A 515 -33.38 18.90 0.84
N PRO A 516 -34.61 18.38 1.07
CA PRO A 516 -35.84 19.17 0.99
C PRO A 516 -35.78 20.39 1.91
N GLN A 517 -35.58 21.56 1.33
CA GLN A 517 -35.67 22.82 2.05
C GLN A 517 -37.15 23.09 2.36
N GLN A 518 -37.44 23.42 3.63
CA GLN A 518 -38.78 23.79 4.06
C GLN A 518 -39.11 25.19 3.56
N TRP A 519 -39.59 25.29 2.33
CA TRP A 519 -40.12 26.55 1.79
C TRP A 519 -41.48 26.84 2.44
N THR A 520 -41.49 27.75 3.41
CA THR A 520 -42.73 28.35 3.92
C THR A 520 -43.28 29.30 2.86
N ARG A 521 -44.52 29.05 2.45
CA ARG A 521 -45.25 29.82 1.44
C ARG A 521 -45.54 31.23 1.98
N GLY A 522 -44.74 32.23 1.59
CA GLY A 522 -44.86 33.58 2.15
C GLY A 522 -44.35 34.72 1.27
N SER A 523 -45.27 35.31 0.52
CA SER A 523 -45.26 36.66 -0.07
C SER A 523 -44.61 36.87 -1.44
N ARG A 524 -45.43 37.47 -2.32
CA ARG A 524 -45.11 38.06 -3.62
C ARG A 524 -44.00 39.10 -3.46
N ARG A 525 -42.89 38.94 -4.19
CA ARG A 525 -41.99 40.05 -4.53
C ARG A 525 -41.79 40.09 -6.04
N SER A 526 -41.92 41.29 -6.56
CA SER A 526 -41.80 41.78 -7.93
C SER A 526 -40.95 40.93 -8.88
N ASP A 527 -41.48 40.74 -10.09
CA ASP A 527 -40.75 40.25 -11.26
C ASP A 527 -39.50 41.12 -11.48
N LYS A 528 -38.34 40.64 -11.01
CA LYS A 528 -37.05 41.15 -11.47
C LYS A 528 -36.88 40.67 -12.90
N VAL A 529 -36.81 41.62 -13.83
CA VAL A 529 -36.31 41.39 -15.18
C VAL A 529 -34.92 40.76 -15.03
N TRP A 530 -34.77 39.53 -15.50
CA TRP A 530 -33.49 38.83 -15.54
C TRP A 530 -32.66 39.48 -16.65
N ASP A 531 -31.69 40.31 -16.26
CA ASP A 531 -30.70 40.83 -17.18
C ASP A 531 -29.78 39.67 -17.59
N ALA A 532 -29.75 39.33 -18.88
CA ALA A 532 -28.95 38.22 -19.39
C ALA A 532 -27.43 38.47 -19.21
N GLY A 533 -27.01 39.71 -18.88
CA GLY A 533 -25.65 40.06 -18.51
C GLY A 533 -25.24 39.66 -17.08
N ASP A 534 -26.20 39.39 -16.18
CA ASP A 534 -25.96 38.93 -14.81
C ASP A 534 -26.10 37.40 -14.66
N ALA A 535 -26.49 36.70 -15.73
CA ALA A 535 -26.80 35.26 -15.70
C ALA A 535 -25.56 34.37 -15.48
N ASP A 536 -24.37 34.81 -15.89
CA ASP A 536 -23.15 34.00 -15.80
C ASP A 536 -22.39 34.22 -14.47
N GLY A 537 -22.76 35.21 -13.65
CA GLY A 537 -22.23 35.38 -12.28
C GLY A 537 -20.69 35.41 -12.15
N GLY A 538 -19.97 35.77 -13.22
CA GLY A 538 -18.50 35.73 -13.30
C GLY A 538 -17.88 34.35 -13.55
N GLN A 539 -18.67 33.36 -13.97
CA GLN A 539 -18.19 32.02 -14.32
C GLN A 539 -17.65 31.98 -15.76
N THR A 540 -16.58 31.22 -15.99
CA THR A 540 -16.04 30.96 -17.32
C THR A 540 -15.91 29.46 -17.57
N MET A 541 -16.03 29.04 -18.82
CA MET A 541 -15.77 27.65 -19.19
C MET A 541 -14.28 27.34 -19.05
N GLY A 542 -13.95 26.28 -18.31
CA GLY A 542 -12.59 25.82 -18.14
C GLY A 542 -12.53 24.39 -17.62
N ARG A 543 -11.35 23.77 -17.66
CA ARG A 543 -11.18 22.42 -17.09
C ARG A 543 -11.09 22.50 -15.57
N PRO A 544 -11.71 21.54 -14.84
CA PRO A 544 -11.61 21.45 -13.38
C PRO A 544 -10.17 21.59 -12.87
N PRO A 545 -9.96 22.31 -11.75
CA PRO A 545 -8.62 22.49 -11.18
C PRO A 545 -7.98 21.15 -10.80
N GLY A 546 -6.66 21.09 -10.99
CA GLY A 546 -5.83 19.90 -10.86
C GLY A 546 -4.73 20.08 -9.82
N ILE A 547 -4.50 19.03 -9.03
CA ILE A 547 -3.34 18.87 -8.14
C ILE A 547 -2.51 17.70 -8.67
N VAL A 548 -1.19 17.88 -8.79
CA VAL A 548 -0.27 16.85 -9.27
C VAL A 548 0.64 16.37 -8.13
N PHE A 549 0.62 15.08 -7.86
CA PHE A 549 1.49 14.42 -6.90
C PHE A 549 2.61 13.67 -7.64
N MET A 550 3.85 13.94 -7.22
CA MET A 550 5.06 13.30 -7.73
C MET A 550 6.02 13.07 -6.57
N HIS A 551 6.66 11.92 -6.46
CA HIS A 551 7.57 11.70 -5.34
C HIS A 551 8.85 12.53 -5.49
N ILE A 552 9.61 12.29 -6.57
CA ILE A 552 10.87 13.00 -6.87
C ILE A 552 10.52 14.36 -7.48
N PRO A 553 11.09 15.47 -6.98
CA PRO A 553 10.72 16.80 -7.45
C PRO A 553 11.17 17.10 -8.87
N VAL A 554 10.37 17.88 -9.59
CA VAL A 554 10.74 18.43 -10.89
C VAL A 554 11.89 19.45 -10.74
N PRO A 555 12.76 19.63 -11.75
CA PRO A 555 13.84 20.62 -11.71
C PRO A 555 13.38 22.02 -11.31
N GLU A 556 12.18 22.41 -11.77
CA GLU A 556 11.63 23.75 -11.63
C GLU A 556 11.25 24.09 -10.17
N ALA A 557 11.17 23.10 -9.29
CA ALA A 557 11.04 23.30 -7.84
C ALA A 557 12.22 24.10 -7.22
N PHE A 558 13.32 24.23 -7.97
CA PHE A 558 14.54 24.94 -7.57
C PHE A 558 14.79 26.21 -8.39
N ASN A 559 13.93 26.55 -9.35
CA ASN A 559 14.05 27.75 -10.16
C ASN A 559 13.86 29.04 -9.33
N PRO A 560 14.21 30.22 -9.89
CA PRO A 560 13.77 31.50 -9.36
C PRO A 560 12.26 31.55 -9.23
N VAL A 561 11.78 32.24 -8.19
CA VAL A 561 10.35 32.32 -7.87
C VAL A 561 9.74 33.61 -8.37
N ASP A 562 8.42 33.54 -8.55
CA ASP A 562 7.60 34.69 -8.87
C ASP A 562 7.68 35.73 -7.74
N LYS A 563 7.62 37.01 -8.12
CA LYS A 563 7.52 38.13 -7.19
C LYS A 563 6.10 38.68 -7.23
N GLY A 564 5.53 38.95 -6.08
CA GLY A 564 4.17 39.49 -6.00
C GLY A 564 3.73 39.75 -4.57
N THR A 565 2.44 40.05 -4.41
CA THR A 565 1.84 40.18 -3.09
C THR A 565 1.77 38.79 -2.44
N ARG A 566 2.49 38.60 -1.34
CA ARG A 566 2.40 37.37 -0.55
C ARG A 566 0.98 37.17 -0.03
N PRO A 567 0.45 35.93 -0.06
CA PRO A 567 -0.81 35.64 0.60
C PRO A 567 -0.67 35.85 2.10
N GLN A 568 -1.80 36.03 2.80
CA GLN A 568 -1.78 36.05 4.26
C GLN A 568 -1.34 34.67 4.79
N ILE A 569 -0.29 34.68 5.62
CA ILE A 569 0.28 33.48 6.22
C ILE A 569 -0.08 33.47 7.71
N VAL A 570 -0.68 32.38 8.16
CA VAL A 570 -0.94 32.13 9.58
C VAL A 570 0.09 31.11 10.08
N ASN A 571 0.90 31.52 11.05
CA ASN A 571 1.85 30.67 11.74
C ASN A 571 1.72 30.91 13.26
N PRO A 572 1.68 29.87 14.12
CA PRO A 572 1.43 30.05 15.54
C PRO A 572 2.52 30.84 16.29
N THR A 573 3.73 30.89 15.74
CA THR A 573 4.90 31.51 16.39
C THR A 573 5.27 32.87 15.81
N GLN A 574 4.67 33.28 14.70
CA GLN A 574 4.94 34.56 14.06
C GLN A 574 3.62 35.29 13.79
N PRO A 575 3.47 36.57 14.20
CA PRO A 575 2.31 37.35 13.84
C PRO A 575 2.21 37.47 12.31
N THR A 576 0.98 37.52 11.79
CA THR A 576 0.69 37.64 10.35
C THR A 576 1.48 38.79 9.74
N THR A 577 2.45 38.49 8.88
CA THR A 577 3.24 39.49 8.17
C THR A 577 2.54 39.84 6.85
N SER A 578 1.90 41.00 6.79
CA SER A 578 1.44 41.57 5.51
C SER A 578 2.53 42.51 4.99
N SER A 579 3.28 42.08 3.99
CA SER A 579 4.22 42.95 3.27
C SER A 579 3.54 43.49 2.00
N THR A 580 3.65 44.80 1.78
CA THR A 580 3.15 45.48 0.57
C THR A 580 4.23 45.61 -0.52
N ALA A 581 5.46 45.14 -0.25
CA ALA A 581 6.51 45.06 -1.26
C ALA A 581 6.34 43.79 -2.12
N PRO A 582 6.77 43.80 -3.40
CA PRO A 582 6.79 42.59 -4.21
C PRO A 582 7.84 41.62 -3.64
N ASP A 583 7.37 40.73 -2.77
CA ASP A 583 8.19 39.72 -2.14
C ASP A 583 8.22 38.46 -2.99
N GLU A 584 9.30 37.69 -2.85
CA GLU A 584 9.38 36.34 -3.38
C GLU A 584 8.25 35.48 -2.80
N LEU A 585 7.48 34.81 -3.68
CA LEU A 585 6.37 33.95 -3.31
C LEU A 585 6.86 32.60 -2.78
N VAL A 586 7.43 32.63 -1.58
CA VAL A 586 7.96 31.49 -0.81
C VAL A 586 7.33 31.49 0.57
N ILE A 587 6.85 30.33 1.02
CA ILE A 587 6.20 30.15 2.32
C ILE A 587 6.74 28.85 2.93
N GLY A 588 7.18 28.89 4.18
CA GLY A 588 7.82 27.75 4.85
C GLY A 588 9.34 27.74 4.67
N ASP A 589 9.96 26.58 4.91
CA ASP A 589 11.41 26.45 5.04
C ASP A 589 12.01 25.42 4.08
N ARG A 590 13.12 25.81 3.46
CA ARG A 590 13.89 25.04 2.47
C ARG A 590 15.27 24.74 3.04
N GLN A 591 15.54 23.47 3.31
CA GLN A 591 16.78 23.04 3.97
C GLN A 591 17.65 22.14 3.09
N GLU A 592 17.08 21.59 2.01
CA GLU A 592 17.75 20.75 1.04
C GLU A 592 17.73 21.39 -0.34
N THR A 593 18.89 21.39 -0.98
CA THR A 593 19.08 21.90 -2.34
C THR A 593 19.22 20.76 -3.34
N ALA A 594 19.14 21.11 -4.62
CA ALA A 594 19.25 20.18 -5.73
C ALA A 594 20.48 19.25 -5.62
N THR A 595 20.25 17.94 -5.74
CA THR A 595 21.32 16.97 -6.02
C THR A 595 21.39 16.82 -7.53
N THR A 596 22.42 17.39 -8.16
CA THR A 596 22.59 17.57 -9.62
C THR A 596 22.68 16.31 -10.49
N THR A 597 22.32 15.13 -9.98
CA THR A 597 22.44 13.86 -10.72
C THR A 597 21.07 13.20 -10.95
N GLY A 598 20.63 13.12 -12.20
CA GLY A 598 19.39 12.45 -12.62
C GLY A 598 18.22 13.41 -12.74
N ALA A 599 17.19 13.19 -11.90
CA ALA A 599 15.87 13.81 -11.99
C ALA A 599 15.82 15.29 -12.33
N GLN A 600 16.70 16.06 -11.70
CA GLN A 600 16.75 17.53 -11.78
C GLN A 600 17.44 18.04 -13.06
N SER A 601 17.89 17.14 -13.95
CA SER A 601 18.50 17.48 -15.25
C SER A 601 17.57 17.27 -16.44
N TYR A 602 16.34 16.77 -16.22
CA TYR A 602 15.39 16.40 -17.28
C TYR A 602 14.07 17.18 -17.12
N PRO A 603 14.00 18.43 -17.62
CA PRO A 603 12.77 19.22 -17.62
C PRO A 603 11.76 18.69 -18.66
N GLY A 604 10.53 19.21 -18.60
CA GLY A 604 9.55 19.07 -19.68
C GLY A 604 8.11 18.93 -19.21
N VAL A 605 7.85 18.22 -18.11
CA VAL A 605 6.48 18.10 -17.59
C VAL A 605 5.95 19.43 -17.07
N PHE A 606 6.83 20.26 -16.47
CA PHE A 606 6.47 21.58 -15.99
C PHE A 606 6.14 22.54 -17.12
N ASP A 607 6.93 22.53 -18.20
CA ASP A 607 6.66 23.30 -19.43
C ASP A 607 5.28 22.97 -20.02
N LEU A 608 4.87 21.69 -19.98
CA LEU A 608 3.52 21.29 -20.36
C LEU A 608 2.48 21.96 -19.46
N PHE A 609 2.68 21.96 -18.14
CA PHE A 609 1.73 22.56 -17.19
C PHE A 609 1.58 24.07 -17.40
N THR A 610 2.67 24.81 -17.58
CA THR A 610 2.64 26.26 -17.84
C THR A 610 2.00 26.57 -19.20
N THR A 611 2.25 25.74 -20.22
CA THR A 611 1.58 25.83 -21.52
C THR A 611 0.07 25.59 -21.41
N LEU A 612 -0.35 24.52 -20.73
CA LEU A 612 -1.77 24.19 -20.54
C LEU A 612 -2.50 25.26 -19.72
N ASN A 613 -1.82 25.84 -18.72
CA ASN A 613 -2.35 26.93 -17.91
C ASN A 613 -2.48 28.24 -18.68
N SER A 614 -1.57 28.50 -19.63
CA SER A 614 -1.66 29.67 -20.51
C SER A 614 -2.79 29.52 -21.53
N ALA A 615 -3.09 28.28 -21.93
CA ALA A 615 -4.18 27.96 -22.86
C ALA A 615 -5.56 27.78 -22.19
N SER A 616 -5.62 27.63 -20.86
CA SER A 616 -6.85 27.39 -20.11
C SER A 616 -7.15 28.54 -19.16
N ALA A 617 -8.28 29.22 -19.34
CA ALA A 617 -8.76 30.25 -18.42
C ALA A 617 -10.06 29.77 -17.72
N PRO A 618 -10.07 29.54 -16.40
CA PRO A 618 -8.98 29.72 -15.42
C PRO A 618 -7.90 28.63 -15.53
N GLN A 619 -6.70 28.89 -14.98
CA GLN A 619 -5.59 27.92 -14.98
C GLN A 619 -6.04 26.57 -14.39
N ALA A 620 -5.75 25.49 -15.09
CA ALA A 620 -6.21 24.16 -14.72
C ALA A 620 -5.28 23.48 -13.70
N ILE A 621 -3.95 23.56 -13.84
CA ILE A 621 -3.02 22.95 -12.89
C ILE A 621 -2.59 23.98 -11.85
N LYS A 622 -3.01 23.78 -10.60
CA LYS A 622 -2.83 24.78 -9.53
C LYS A 622 -1.67 24.49 -8.60
N LEU A 623 -1.41 23.20 -8.34
CA LEU A 623 -0.50 22.77 -7.28
C LEU A 623 0.24 21.49 -7.68
N LEU A 624 1.56 21.51 -7.54
CA LEU A 624 2.43 20.35 -7.56
C LEU A 624 2.87 20.03 -6.13
N VAL A 625 2.85 18.76 -5.76
CA VAL A 625 3.15 18.28 -4.41
C VAL A 625 4.19 17.18 -4.46
N HIS A 626 5.25 17.35 -3.68
CA HIS A 626 6.41 16.46 -3.65
C HIS A 626 6.71 15.83 -2.28
N GLY A 627 7.37 14.67 -2.32
CA GLY A 627 8.07 14.04 -1.19
C GLY A 627 9.58 14.15 -1.39
N HIS A 628 10.32 13.07 -1.11
CA HIS A 628 11.75 12.83 -1.42
C HIS A 628 12.75 13.71 -0.66
N MET A 629 12.48 15.01 -0.52
CA MET A 629 13.29 15.95 0.25
C MET A 629 12.68 16.15 1.63
N HIS A 630 13.14 15.35 2.59
CA HIS A 630 12.53 15.19 3.91
C HIS A 630 12.59 16.44 4.79
N LEU A 631 13.51 17.37 4.54
CA LEU A 631 13.69 18.60 5.30
C LEU A 631 13.04 19.81 4.62
N ASN A 632 12.57 19.66 3.39
CA ASN A 632 11.85 20.72 2.70
C ASN A 632 10.39 20.72 3.10
N SER A 633 9.91 21.87 3.53
CA SER A 633 8.51 22.09 3.92
C SER A 633 7.93 23.35 3.27
N ASP A 634 8.67 23.95 2.35
CA ASP A 634 8.28 25.15 1.67
C ASP A 634 7.28 24.90 0.54
N CYS A 635 6.52 25.94 0.23
CA CYS A 635 5.79 26.13 -1.00
C CYS A 635 6.37 27.34 -1.73
N ARG A 636 6.62 27.18 -3.04
CA ARG A 636 7.19 28.21 -3.90
C ARG A 636 6.31 28.36 -5.13
N ARG A 637 6.06 29.60 -5.56
CA ARG A 637 5.39 29.86 -6.84
C ARG A 637 6.41 30.11 -7.94
N VAL A 638 6.32 29.34 -9.01
CA VAL A 638 7.21 29.41 -10.17
C VAL A 638 6.32 29.44 -11.41
N GLU A 639 6.48 30.45 -12.26
CA GLU A 639 5.72 30.61 -13.51
C GLU A 639 4.20 30.45 -13.33
N GLY A 640 3.68 31.02 -12.25
CA GLY A 640 2.26 30.99 -11.92
C GLY A 640 1.78 29.73 -11.19
N VAL A 641 2.59 28.68 -11.07
CA VAL A 641 2.24 27.39 -10.46
C VAL A 641 2.87 27.24 -9.06
N TRP A 642 2.08 26.79 -8.09
CA TRP A 642 2.59 26.50 -6.75
C TRP A 642 3.21 25.10 -6.70
N ILE A 643 4.42 24.99 -6.14
CA ILE A 643 5.15 23.74 -5.93
C ILE A 643 5.44 23.63 -4.44
N CYS A 644 4.98 22.55 -3.80
CA CYS A 644 5.06 22.36 -2.36
C CYS A 644 5.72 21.02 -2.00
N PHE A 645 6.49 21.02 -0.90
CA PHE A 645 6.98 19.80 -0.26
C PHE A 645 6.15 19.44 0.96
N GLY A 646 5.97 18.14 1.21
CA GLY A 646 5.17 17.64 2.35
C GLY A 646 5.86 17.79 3.72
N GLY A 647 7.19 17.90 3.74
CA GLY A 647 8.01 17.75 4.94
C GLY A 647 8.10 16.30 5.41
N GLY A 648 9.14 15.98 6.18
CA GLY A 648 9.40 14.62 6.65
C GLY A 648 8.37 14.16 7.68
N SER A 649 7.52 13.20 7.30
CA SER A 649 6.45 12.65 8.16
C SER A 649 6.89 11.52 9.09
N SER A 650 8.18 11.16 9.10
CA SER A 650 8.67 9.96 9.77
C SER A 650 9.96 10.18 10.55
N LEU A 651 10.13 9.37 11.60
CA LEU A 651 11.35 9.27 12.39
C LEU A 651 12.30 8.16 11.89
N ALA A 652 11.89 7.35 10.91
CA ALA A 652 12.75 6.37 10.24
C ALA A 652 13.57 6.98 9.09
N ALA A 653 13.00 7.97 8.42
CA ALA A 653 13.64 8.76 7.38
C ALA A 653 14.76 9.63 7.97
N TYR A 654 15.81 9.93 7.18
CA TYR A 654 16.80 10.93 7.60
C TYR A 654 16.13 12.27 7.89
N GLY A 655 16.76 13.08 8.72
CA GLY A 655 16.16 14.32 9.20
C GLY A 655 17.17 15.28 9.79
N LYS A 656 16.69 16.12 10.71
CA LYS A 656 17.52 17.07 11.45
C LYS A 656 16.85 17.32 12.81
N PRO A 657 17.59 17.26 13.93
CA PRO A 657 16.99 17.45 15.26
C PRO A 657 16.24 18.78 15.45
N SER A 658 16.65 19.82 14.73
CA SER A 658 16.00 21.14 14.76
C SER A 658 14.75 21.26 13.88
N VAL A 659 14.45 20.25 13.06
CA VAL A 659 13.31 20.25 12.14
C VAL A 659 12.28 19.26 12.65
N GLN A 660 11.15 19.79 13.14
CA GLN A 660 10.04 18.98 13.59
C GLN A 660 9.42 18.20 12.43
N ARG A 661 9.19 16.90 12.67
CA ARG A 661 8.46 16.02 11.75
C ARG A 661 7.06 16.58 11.50
N ARG A 662 6.57 16.46 10.27
CA ARG A 662 5.32 17.11 9.87
C ARG A 662 4.63 16.40 8.70
N ALA A 663 3.35 16.68 8.56
CA ALA A 663 2.52 16.25 7.44
C ALA A 663 1.76 17.45 6.87
N ARG A 664 1.63 17.52 5.55
CA ARG A 664 0.93 18.61 4.87
C ARG A 664 -0.55 18.28 4.71
N VAL A 665 -1.40 19.27 4.95
CA VAL A 665 -2.83 19.22 4.67
C VAL A 665 -3.13 20.13 3.48
N ILE A 666 -3.97 19.65 2.57
CA ILE A 666 -4.50 20.40 1.45
C ILE A 666 -6.02 20.37 1.57
N LEU A 667 -6.62 21.54 1.76
CA LEU A 667 -8.05 21.73 1.85
C LEU A 667 -8.53 22.44 0.58
N LEU A 668 -9.31 21.71 -0.22
CA LEU A 668 -10.08 22.30 -1.31
C LEU A 668 -11.32 22.93 -0.67
N GLU A 669 -11.49 24.22 -0.84
CA GLU A 669 -12.61 25.01 -0.35
C GLU A 669 -13.41 25.54 -1.54
N ASP A 670 -14.68 25.88 -1.30
CA ASP A 670 -15.52 26.56 -2.28
C ASP A 670 -15.54 25.80 -3.63
N TRP A 671 -15.72 24.48 -3.57
CA TRP A 671 -15.73 23.58 -4.73
C TRP A 671 -14.42 23.64 -5.54
N ALA A 672 -13.28 23.60 -4.83
CA ALA A 672 -11.92 23.71 -5.36
C ALA A 672 -11.58 25.02 -6.09
N SER A 673 -12.44 26.03 -6.02
CA SER A 673 -12.06 27.38 -6.49
C SER A 673 -10.98 28.01 -5.60
N ARG A 674 -10.86 27.54 -4.36
CA ARG A 674 -9.85 27.96 -3.41
C ARG A 674 -9.10 26.75 -2.84
N ILE A 675 -7.78 26.82 -2.83
CA ILE A 675 -6.92 25.78 -2.23
C ILE A 675 -6.19 26.38 -1.05
N ARG A 676 -6.41 25.83 0.14
CA ARG A 676 -5.69 26.15 1.36
C ARG A 676 -4.73 25.03 1.71
N THR A 677 -3.54 25.36 2.17
CA THR A 677 -2.59 24.36 2.66
C THR A 677 -1.88 24.82 3.92
N TYR A 678 -1.50 23.87 4.77
CA TYR A 678 -0.79 24.07 6.02
C TYR A 678 -0.11 22.76 6.44
N HIS A 679 0.71 22.79 7.50
CA HIS A 679 1.27 21.60 8.12
C HIS A 679 0.67 21.31 9.50
N ARG A 680 0.62 20.01 9.81
CA ARG A 680 0.61 19.48 11.17
C ARG A 680 2.02 19.07 11.53
N ILE A 681 2.50 19.55 12.67
CA ILE A 681 3.82 19.20 13.20
C ILE A 681 3.69 18.15 14.31
N ALA A 682 4.78 17.45 14.59
CA ALA A 682 4.88 16.51 15.69
C ALA A 682 4.99 17.28 17.02
N VAL A 683 3.87 17.45 17.72
CA VAL A 683 3.81 18.18 19.00
C VAL A 683 4.07 17.26 20.20
N VAL A 684 4.68 17.83 21.25
CA VAL A 684 4.80 17.20 22.58
C VAL A 684 3.55 17.47 23.41
N ASP A 685 3.07 18.72 23.38
CA ASP A 685 1.86 19.14 24.09
C ASP A 685 0.62 18.85 23.23
N PRO A 686 -0.28 17.95 23.67
CA PRO A 686 -1.50 17.63 22.93
C PRO A 686 -2.44 18.82 22.73
N SER A 687 -2.39 19.85 23.59
CA SER A 687 -3.21 21.06 23.42
C SER A 687 -2.82 21.89 22.18
N GLU A 688 -1.64 21.62 21.63
CA GLU A 688 -1.10 22.29 20.45
C GLU A 688 -1.39 21.50 19.15
N ALA A 689 -2.03 20.31 19.24
CA ALA A 689 -2.24 19.42 18.11
C ALA A 689 -3.07 20.06 16.97
N ASP A 690 -4.01 20.93 17.33
CA ASP A 690 -4.89 21.64 16.39
C ASP A 690 -4.25 22.85 15.72
N LYS A 691 -3.01 23.23 16.10
CA LYS A 691 -2.32 24.38 15.51
C LYS A 691 -1.84 24.10 14.09
N ARG A 692 -2.17 25.02 13.18
CA ARG A 692 -1.82 24.96 11.75
C ARG A 692 -0.58 25.79 11.51
N TRP A 693 0.43 25.19 10.88
CA TRP A 693 1.69 25.85 10.59
C TRP A 693 1.80 26.21 9.12
N ASP A 694 2.35 27.39 8.84
CA ASP A 694 2.54 27.91 7.49
C ASP A 694 1.24 27.85 6.67
N GLU A 695 0.11 28.22 7.28
CA GLU A 695 -1.20 28.18 6.65
C GLU A 695 -1.37 29.35 5.69
N PHE A 696 -1.72 29.06 4.44
CA PHE A 696 -2.04 30.07 3.45
C PHE A 696 -3.02 29.54 2.40
N VAL A 697 -3.56 30.45 1.59
CA VAL A 697 -4.39 30.17 0.42
C VAL A 697 -3.58 30.47 -0.83
N LEU A 698 -3.59 29.55 -1.79
CA LEU A 698 -2.90 29.72 -3.07
C LEU A 698 -3.54 30.91 -3.83
N SER A 699 -2.73 31.91 -4.18
CA SER A 699 -3.12 33.11 -4.93
C SER A 699 -2.85 33.01 -6.43
#